data_AF-A0A0L0VEI1-F1
#
_entry.id   AF-A0A0L0VEI1-F1
#
_cell.length_a   1.000
_cell.length_b   1.000
_cell.length_c   1.000
_cell.angle_alpha   90.00
_cell.angle_beta   90.00
_cell.angle_gamma   90.00
#
_symmetry.space_group_name_H-M   'P 1'
#
loop_
_entity.id
_entity.type
_entity.pdbx_description
1 polymer ?
#
loop_
_entity_poly.entity_id
_entity_poly.type
_entity_poly.pdbx_seq_one_letter_code
_entity_poly.pdbx_strand_id
1 'polypeptide(L)'
;MARIHSGHSARHSILVQPIKKTSSASQGTVNKNNEHERTNDVNQPSIIRQAQLLQSNTPPGCPPCPECFNCKLPKFNCKQYGTCSEYDGQCKCPAGFGGQDCSQPVCGSLARGDERHVRQDNSTSCSCDDGWTGINCNVCQNDQVCTSMLSSLDDSTGRPNHPSARSIVTTPERSNKSEAVCYKGGYTVKESFQMCNITNRKIVDMLPGRPPEGSLSCDMNKKSCQFQFWVGHVESFYCEFAECEQSIQVGYEGQPNITRKDCNKMQCKCIPGRMLCGEAGSVDISDFLSEEIKGPGKFSCSSDGGGCQFSEPALDQLITDVFGDTSITLDCQAGECMHYTMVPGFKVPERPDNSKMVAFSIALSAFFVAGASWLFWYCGRNRAHKYPAFNGRNRQHSDEQEVLSTHVPTDLTFSKITYAINETRTVLREVSGKAKSGELMAIMGASGAGKSSLLDILAKKSKAGFVTGDILINDMQISNNQFKSLIAYVDQEDTLMSTLTVYEAVLFSAMLRLPKNMTLEDKKIRTLETLDELGILHLKDSFIGRSGQRSISGGEKRRVSIACELVTNPSILFLDEPTSGLDSFNAFNVVESLAQLAKNYQRTIILTIHQPQSNIVTLFDQLILLGSGGRLIYSGAFATCNEYFTKIGHPCPTGYNIADFLIDLTMKYRITRSKKLTGHTTNEASTDLQRDSSEEGQGNYGPEAGGDETELLIRRSSGRSRVYAALGAIHNQSGLPEESHQSAEDFSFLDQLRANFQTSEIYQSFDQHFKTVQERGLILGNSGVGKQLHVFLLARSSNRVGFIQQFLILSGRAFKNLYRNPMLMLSHYLLAILLAAVCASLFHGVTLDIAGFQGRMGLFFFILALFGFSSLTAITIFSQERIIFIRERSNNYYSPISYFLSKTILDILPLRILPPFILACIIYYPVGLVPTLEQFWKFVLVLIGFNLVSFSLILFISLILEDVGVANLVGSLITLFNLLFAGLLVNREKLPYGTAWLLDISYYHAAFEGLLVNEVRYLTLKDRRYGVDIEVPSASILSLFGFRATAFWYPDVINLAFVFTTFMFLSFLTLVYFVKERR
;
A
#
# COMPACT_ATOMS: atom_id res chain seq x y z
N MET A 1 30.46 -37.53 16.13
CA MET A 1 31.50 -36.82 16.91
C MET A 1 30.78 -35.93 17.92
N ALA A 2 30.85 -36.26 19.21
CA ALA A 2 31.81 -35.68 20.19
C ALA A 2 31.29 -34.33 20.73
N ARG A 3 30.55 -34.32 21.86
CA ARG A 3 31.01 -34.28 23.29
C ARG A 3 31.38 -32.86 23.74
N ILE A 4 30.54 -32.20 24.55
CA ILE A 4 30.54 -32.17 26.04
C ILE A 4 31.73 -31.38 26.62
N HIS A 5 31.43 -30.31 27.39
CA HIS A 5 32.09 -30.07 28.69
C HIS A 5 31.32 -29.08 29.60
N SER A 6 30.92 -29.55 30.78
CA SER A 6 30.86 -28.79 32.05
C SER A 6 32.25 -28.82 32.71
N GLY A 7 32.63 -27.99 33.69
CA GLY A 7 31.96 -26.95 34.49
C GLY A 7 32.86 -26.64 35.73
N HIS A 8 32.34 -25.96 36.77
CA HIS A 8 33.01 -25.68 38.06
C HIS A 8 34.23 -24.71 38.03
N SER A 9 34.65 -24.03 39.12
CA SER A 9 34.07 -23.70 40.45
C SER A 9 34.94 -22.57 41.07
N ALA A 10 34.39 -21.57 41.78
CA ALA A 10 34.34 -21.50 43.27
C ALA A 10 33.45 -20.29 43.67
N ARG A 11 32.51 -20.36 44.62
CA ARG A 11 32.58 -20.63 46.08
C ARG A 11 33.21 -19.51 46.93
N HIS A 12 32.34 -18.74 47.60
CA HIS A 12 32.32 -18.66 49.07
C HIS A 12 30.86 -18.62 49.55
N SER A 13 30.62 -18.94 50.83
CA SER A 13 29.29 -19.22 51.42
C SER A 13 29.18 -18.63 52.84
N ILE A 14 28.03 -18.85 53.52
CA ILE A 14 27.66 -18.56 54.93
C ILE A 14 26.87 -17.25 55.13
N LEU A 15 25.77 -17.14 55.90
CA LEU A 15 24.68 -18.07 56.31
C LEU A 15 23.58 -17.28 57.10
N VAL A 16 22.40 -17.88 57.32
CA VAL A 16 21.30 -17.52 58.27
C VAL A 16 20.27 -16.44 57.87
N GLN A 17 19.02 -16.77 58.22
CA GLN A 17 17.68 -16.23 57.96
C GLN A 17 17.29 -14.86 58.63
N PRO A 18 16.07 -14.31 58.36
CA PRO A 18 15.80 -12.86 58.43
C PRO A 18 14.84 -12.37 59.54
N ILE A 19 14.87 -11.07 59.88
CA ILE A 19 13.86 -10.38 60.72
C ILE A 19 13.52 -8.96 60.21
N LYS A 20 12.21 -8.67 60.25
CA LYS A 20 11.44 -7.40 60.27
C LYS A 20 12.19 -6.05 60.47
N LYS A 21 11.74 -5.00 59.75
CA LYS A 21 11.01 -3.79 60.26
C LYS A 21 10.82 -2.75 59.13
N THR A 22 9.60 -2.40 58.69
CA THR A 22 8.56 -1.46 59.22
C THR A 22 8.89 0.03 59.16
N SER A 23 7.90 0.81 58.71
CA SER A 23 7.86 2.27 58.55
C SER A 23 7.59 3.07 59.84
N SER A 24 8.12 4.29 59.92
CA SER A 24 7.49 5.50 60.54
C SER A 24 8.40 6.71 60.26
N ALA A 25 7.98 7.76 59.55
CA ALA A 25 7.01 8.82 59.91
C ALA A 25 7.63 9.98 60.73
N SER A 26 7.23 11.23 60.43
CA SER A 26 7.78 12.45 61.03
C SER A 26 6.73 13.25 61.82
N GLN A 27 7.15 13.64 63.02
CA GLN A 27 6.60 14.57 64.03
C GLN A 27 5.75 15.76 63.51
N GLY A 28 4.79 16.35 64.25
CA GLY A 28 4.27 16.04 65.60
C GLY A 28 4.57 17.11 66.69
N THR A 29 3.57 17.56 67.46
CA THR A 29 3.69 18.62 68.49
C THR A 29 2.94 18.34 69.82
N VAL A 30 3.46 17.37 70.58
CA VAL A 30 3.90 17.50 72.00
C VAL A 30 3.00 18.23 73.04
N ASN A 31 2.43 17.48 74.00
CA ASN A 31 2.46 17.64 75.49
C ASN A 31 1.24 16.94 76.16
N LYS A 32 1.31 16.34 77.37
CA LYS A 32 2.43 15.78 78.17
C LYS A 32 1.89 14.91 79.35
N ASN A 33 2.77 14.05 79.90
CA ASN A 33 2.81 13.55 81.29
C ASN A 33 1.91 12.38 81.83
N ASN A 34 2.61 11.46 82.53
CA ASN A 34 2.29 10.67 83.75
C ASN A 34 1.36 9.42 83.76
N GLU A 35 2.02 8.25 83.72
CA GLU A 35 2.17 7.24 84.81
C GLU A 35 1.02 6.37 85.38
N HIS A 36 1.42 5.11 85.64
CA HIS A 36 0.93 4.07 86.57
C HIS A 36 -0.47 3.40 86.44
N GLU A 37 -0.44 2.27 85.72
CA GLU A 37 -0.74 0.89 86.20
C GLU A 37 -2.17 0.43 86.61
N ARG A 38 -2.48 -0.78 86.09
CA ARG A 38 -3.30 -1.87 86.67
C ARG A 38 -4.82 -1.90 86.41
N THR A 39 -5.16 -2.63 85.33
CA THR A 39 -6.36 -3.48 85.10
C THR A 39 -7.76 -2.94 85.37
N ASN A 40 -8.57 -2.86 84.30
CA ASN A 40 -10.01 -3.16 84.32
C ASN A 40 -10.47 -3.59 82.91
N ASP A 41 -11.38 -4.56 82.83
CA ASP A 41 -12.11 -4.90 81.62
C ASP A 41 -13.15 -3.81 81.28
N VAL A 42 -13.27 -3.40 80.02
CA VAL A 42 -14.38 -2.56 79.54
C VAL A 42 -14.82 -2.98 78.13
N ASN A 43 -16.12 -3.23 77.98
CA ASN A 43 -16.79 -3.59 76.73
C ASN A 43 -17.11 -2.38 75.83
N GLN A 44 -17.59 -2.68 74.60
CA GLN A 44 -18.38 -1.81 73.70
C GLN A 44 -17.72 -0.57 73.06
N PRO A 45 -17.67 -0.49 71.71
CA PRO A 45 -17.26 0.72 71.01
C PRO A 45 -18.40 1.77 70.94
N SER A 46 -18.26 2.83 71.76
CA SER A 46 -18.53 4.26 71.52
C SER A 46 -19.80 4.78 70.77
N ILE A 47 -20.38 4.09 69.78
CA ILE A 47 -21.48 4.59 68.93
C ILE A 47 -22.73 4.95 69.74
N ILE A 48 -23.01 4.18 70.80
CA ILE A 48 -24.18 4.37 71.69
C ILE A 48 -24.22 5.78 72.30
N ARG A 49 -23.06 6.40 72.60
CA ARG A 49 -23.00 7.75 73.17
C ARG A 49 -23.36 8.86 72.18
N GLN A 50 -23.20 8.65 70.88
CA GLN A 50 -23.63 9.64 69.87
C GLN A 50 -25.12 9.55 69.58
N ALA A 51 -25.73 8.35 69.66
CA ALA A 51 -27.18 8.21 69.58
C ALA A 51 -27.91 8.94 70.72
N GLN A 52 -27.40 8.85 71.96
CA GLN A 52 -27.98 9.54 73.13
C GLN A 52 -27.93 11.08 73.02
N LEU A 53 -26.99 11.66 72.26
CA LEU A 53 -26.89 13.11 72.05
C LEU A 53 -27.91 13.66 71.05
N LEU A 54 -28.60 12.80 70.29
CA LEU A 54 -29.66 13.21 69.35
C LEU A 54 -31.08 13.06 69.92
N GLN A 55 -31.25 12.36 71.05
CA GLN A 55 -32.55 12.17 71.71
C GLN A 55 -32.89 13.25 72.76
N SER A 56 -31.97 14.17 73.06
CA SER A 56 -32.14 15.17 74.14
C SER A 56 -32.98 16.41 73.77
N ASN A 57 -33.38 16.57 72.50
CA ASN A 57 -34.04 17.78 71.98
C ASN A 57 -35.39 17.52 71.28
N THR A 58 -36.11 16.45 71.62
CA THR A 58 -37.51 16.25 71.17
C THR A 58 -38.50 16.91 72.14
N PRO A 59 -39.42 17.77 71.69
CA PRO A 59 -40.45 18.34 72.57
C PRO A 59 -41.44 17.27 73.07
N PRO A 60 -42.05 17.46 74.26
CA PRO A 60 -42.92 16.46 74.86
C PRO A 60 -44.19 16.25 74.03
N GLY A 61 -44.35 15.04 73.49
CA GLY A 61 -45.52 14.64 72.71
C GLY A 61 -45.20 13.88 71.41
N CYS A 62 -43.97 13.96 70.90
CA CYS A 62 -43.56 13.16 69.74
C CYS A 62 -43.40 11.67 70.12
N PRO A 63 -43.95 10.73 69.33
CA PRO A 63 -43.59 9.32 69.45
C PRO A 63 -42.11 9.11 69.04
N PRO A 64 -41.42 8.07 69.54
CA PRO A 64 -40.07 7.76 69.12
C PRO A 64 -40.03 7.41 67.62
N CYS A 65 -38.99 7.88 66.93
CA CYS A 65 -38.76 7.51 65.53
C CYS A 65 -38.62 5.98 65.40
N PRO A 66 -39.18 5.35 64.35
CA PRO A 66 -38.94 3.93 64.08
C PRO A 66 -37.45 3.63 63.93
N GLU A 67 -37.01 2.49 64.46
CA GLU A 67 -35.66 1.99 64.24
C GLU A 67 -35.47 1.64 62.76
N CYS A 68 -34.39 2.14 62.15
CA CYS A 68 -34.03 1.77 60.77
C CYS A 68 -33.75 0.26 60.67
N PHE A 69 -34.30 -0.39 59.65
CA PHE A 69 -34.02 -1.79 59.36
C PHE A 69 -32.51 -2.00 59.10
N ASN A 70 -31.91 -2.98 59.78
CA ASN A 70 -30.54 -3.42 59.51
C ASN A 70 -30.39 -4.91 59.87
N CYS A 71 -30.20 -5.77 58.87
CA CYS A 71 -30.16 -7.23 59.03
C CYS A 71 -28.92 -7.78 59.75
N LYS A 72 -27.98 -6.93 60.19
CA LYS A 72 -26.88 -7.31 61.11
C LYS A 72 -27.28 -7.19 62.59
N LEU A 73 -28.45 -6.62 62.91
CA LEU A 73 -28.99 -6.56 64.27
C LEU A 73 -29.90 -7.77 64.53
N PRO A 74 -29.82 -8.46 65.68
CA PRO A 74 -30.55 -9.72 65.94
C PRO A 74 -32.09 -9.61 65.93
N LYS A 75 -32.63 -8.39 65.92
CA LYS A 75 -34.06 -8.09 65.80
C LYS A 75 -34.57 -8.15 64.35
N PHE A 76 -33.69 -8.01 63.36
CA PHE A 76 -34.02 -7.93 61.94
C PHE A 76 -33.32 -9.06 61.19
N ASN A 77 -34.09 -9.88 60.47
CA ASN A 77 -33.56 -11.00 59.69
C ASN A 77 -34.15 -10.95 58.27
N CYS A 78 -33.35 -11.30 57.27
CA CYS A 78 -33.82 -11.44 55.91
C CYS A 78 -34.72 -12.68 55.78
N LYS A 79 -35.95 -12.49 55.30
CA LYS A 79 -36.85 -13.57 54.90
C LYS A 79 -36.45 -14.10 53.51
N GLN A 80 -37.09 -15.17 53.05
CA GLN A 80 -36.83 -15.80 51.74
C GLN A 80 -35.36 -16.20 51.50
N TYR A 81 -34.61 -16.42 52.58
CA TYR A 81 -33.17 -16.72 52.54
C TYR A 81 -32.34 -15.65 51.79
N GLY A 82 -32.84 -14.41 51.72
CA GLY A 82 -32.12 -13.26 51.16
C GLY A 82 -30.82 -12.99 51.92
N THR A 83 -29.78 -12.53 51.22
CA THR A 83 -28.45 -12.34 51.82
C THR A 83 -28.31 -10.96 52.44
N CYS A 84 -27.84 -10.91 53.69
CA CYS A 84 -27.64 -9.65 54.41
C CYS A 84 -26.35 -8.94 53.96
N SER A 85 -26.50 -7.81 53.29
CA SER A 85 -25.39 -6.98 52.79
C SER A 85 -24.49 -6.50 53.94
N GLU A 86 -23.19 -6.58 53.72
CA GLU A 86 -22.16 -6.20 54.70
C GLU A 86 -21.90 -4.69 54.74
N TYR A 87 -22.33 -3.95 53.71
CA TYR A 87 -21.96 -2.54 53.50
C TYR A 87 -23.02 -1.53 53.96
N ASP A 88 -24.30 -1.88 53.85
CA ASP A 88 -25.45 -1.01 54.16
C ASP A 88 -26.47 -1.66 55.13
N GLY A 89 -26.32 -2.95 55.44
CA GLY A 89 -27.23 -3.69 56.31
C GLY A 89 -28.60 -3.98 55.71
N GLN A 90 -28.76 -3.87 54.38
CA GLN A 90 -30.01 -4.21 53.68
C GLN A 90 -30.02 -5.67 53.24
N CYS A 91 -31.21 -6.25 53.08
CA CYS A 91 -31.37 -7.60 52.55
C CYS A 91 -31.37 -7.59 51.01
N LYS A 92 -30.49 -8.38 50.39
CA LYS A 92 -30.54 -8.65 48.95
C LYS A 92 -31.50 -9.81 48.69
N CYS A 93 -32.63 -9.49 48.08
CA CYS A 93 -33.74 -10.43 47.90
C CYS A 93 -33.56 -11.38 46.72
N PRO A 94 -34.11 -12.62 46.78
CA PRO A 94 -34.22 -13.49 45.62
C PRO A 94 -35.25 -12.96 44.61
N ALA A 95 -35.11 -13.36 43.36
CA ALA A 95 -35.97 -12.94 42.26
C ALA A 95 -37.46 -13.19 42.55
N GLY A 96 -38.28 -12.13 42.48
CA GLY A 96 -39.71 -12.18 42.78
C GLY A 96 -40.09 -11.72 44.20
N PHE A 97 -39.13 -11.40 45.06
CA PHE A 97 -39.34 -10.81 46.38
C PHE A 97 -38.61 -9.46 46.55
N GLY A 98 -39.08 -8.67 47.50
CA GLY A 98 -38.60 -7.32 47.79
C GLY A 98 -39.13 -6.80 49.13
N GLY A 99 -39.04 -5.48 49.32
CA GLY A 99 -39.16 -4.85 50.64
C GLY A 99 -37.86 -4.97 51.45
N GLN A 100 -37.75 -4.23 52.55
CA GLN A 100 -36.49 -4.11 53.31
C GLN A 100 -35.95 -5.44 53.86
N ASP A 101 -36.85 -6.39 54.16
CA ASP A 101 -36.56 -7.69 54.75
C ASP A 101 -36.84 -8.87 53.81
N CYS A 102 -37.09 -8.60 52.52
CA CYS A 102 -37.46 -9.59 51.49
C CYS A 102 -38.75 -10.38 51.75
N SER A 103 -39.66 -9.91 52.62
CA SER A 103 -40.90 -10.62 52.93
C SER A 103 -42.09 -10.32 52.01
N GLN A 104 -41.94 -9.41 51.05
CA GLN A 104 -43.04 -8.97 50.19
C GLN A 104 -42.81 -9.43 48.74
N PRO A 105 -43.78 -10.07 48.06
CA PRO A 105 -43.66 -10.42 46.65
C PRO A 105 -43.68 -9.17 45.76
N VAL A 106 -42.93 -9.19 44.65
CA VAL A 106 -42.89 -8.10 43.66
C VAL A 106 -43.49 -8.49 42.30
N CYS A 107 -44.21 -7.55 41.69
CA CYS A 107 -44.94 -7.74 40.43
C CYS A 107 -44.17 -7.16 39.23
N GLY A 108 -44.75 -7.27 38.03
CA GLY A 108 -44.06 -6.99 36.77
C GLY A 108 -43.04 -8.07 36.39
N SER A 109 -42.60 -8.05 35.14
CA SER A 109 -41.67 -9.04 34.59
C SER A 109 -40.29 -9.02 35.24
N LEU A 110 -39.63 -10.18 35.26
CA LEU A 110 -38.23 -10.32 35.68
C LEU A 110 -37.28 -9.41 34.85
N ALA A 111 -37.66 -9.09 33.61
CA ALA A 111 -36.94 -8.17 32.72
C ALA A 111 -36.85 -6.70 33.21
N ARG A 112 -37.61 -6.31 34.25
CA ARG A 112 -37.47 -5.00 34.90
C ARG A 112 -36.37 -4.93 35.97
N GLY A 113 -35.77 -6.07 36.35
CA GLY A 113 -34.75 -6.10 37.41
C GLY A 113 -35.25 -5.47 38.71
N ASP A 114 -34.55 -4.44 39.18
CA ASP A 114 -34.85 -3.71 40.42
C ASP A 114 -36.03 -2.71 40.29
N GLU A 115 -36.53 -2.41 39.08
CA GLU A 115 -37.71 -1.55 38.86
C GLU A 115 -39.06 -2.26 39.17
N ARG A 116 -39.01 -3.47 39.75
CA ARG A 116 -40.20 -4.26 40.11
C ARG A 116 -40.82 -3.77 41.41
N HIS A 117 -42.09 -3.39 41.33
CA HIS A 117 -42.84 -2.85 42.47
C HIS A 117 -43.39 -3.96 43.37
N VAL A 118 -43.46 -3.69 44.68
CA VAL A 118 -44.10 -4.56 45.67
C VAL A 118 -45.60 -4.70 45.37
N ARG A 119 -46.13 -5.92 45.53
CA ARG A 119 -47.55 -6.24 45.41
C ARG A 119 -48.37 -5.45 46.43
N GLN A 120 -49.43 -4.79 45.98
CA GLN A 120 -50.24 -3.91 46.84
C GLN A 120 -51.08 -4.74 47.83
N ASP A 121 -51.19 -4.30 49.08
CA ASP A 121 -51.84 -5.07 50.16
C ASP A 121 -53.30 -5.45 49.88
N ASN A 122 -54.00 -4.64 49.07
CA ASN A 122 -55.38 -4.90 48.65
C ASN A 122 -55.51 -5.90 47.48
N SER A 123 -54.40 -6.46 46.95
CA SER A 123 -54.39 -7.31 45.76
C SER A 123 -53.95 -8.75 46.03
N THR A 124 -54.87 -9.69 45.82
CA THR A 124 -54.60 -11.13 45.96
C THR A 124 -53.83 -11.73 44.78
N SER A 125 -53.37 -10.96 43.80
CA SER A 125 -52.53 -11.45 42.70
C SER A 125 -51.60 -10.34 42.17
N CYS A 126 -50.49 -10.71 41.55
CA CYS A 126 -49.66 -9.75 40.81
C CYS A 126 -50.21 -9.49 39.39
N SER A 127 -49.98 -8.27 38.90
CA SER A 127 -50.02 -7.99 37.46
C SER A 127 -48.66 -8.29 36.85
N CYS A 128 -48.63 -9.18 35.85
CA CYS A 128 -47.43 -9.48 35.06
C CYS A 128 -47.46 -8.71 33.73
N ASP A 129 -46.29 -8.49 33.14
CA ASP A 129 -46.22 -7.95 31.78
C ASP A 129 -46.45 -9.08 30.75
N ASP A 130 -46.88 -8.71 29.54
CA ASP A 130 -47.18 -9.65 28.46
C ASP A 130 -46.07 -10.69 28.26
N GLY A 131 -46.41 -11.98 28.30
CA GLY A 131 -45.47 -13.09 28.14
C GLY A 131 -44.76 -13.54 29.43
N TRP A 132 -45.12 -13.02 30.61
CA TRP A 132 -44.67 -13.51 31.92
C TRP A 132 -45.85 -14.02 32.77
N THR A 133 -45.60 -14.98 33.66
CA THR A 133 -46.63 -15.56 34.54
C THR A 133 -46.08 -16.05 35.90
N GLY A 134 -46.99 -16.57 36.72
CA GLY A 134 -46.78 -17.03 38.09
C GLY A 134 -47.07 -15.96 39.13
N ILE A 135 -47.29 -16.37 40.38
CA ILE A 135 -47.66 -15.49 41.52
C ILE A 135 -46.70 -14.29 41.65
N ASN A 136 -45.40 -14.52 41.38
CA ASN A 136 -44.34 -13.51 41.39
C ASN A 136 -43.79 -13.21 39.97
N CYS A 137 -44.56 -13.39 38.89
CA CYS A 137 -44.23 -12.99 37.50
C CYS A 137 -42.84 -13.41 36.95
N ASN A 138 -42.23 -14.46 37.49
CA ASN A 138 -40.87 -14.89 37.16
C ASN A 138 -40.81 -15.88 35.97
N VAL A 139 -41.92 -16.50 35.57
CA VAL A 139 -41.94 -17.58 34.56
C VAL A 139 -42.20 -16.99 33.18
N CYS A 140 -41.24 -17.13 32.26
CA CYS A 140 -41.41 -16.71 30.86
C CYS A 140 -42.40 -17.64 30.12
N GLN A 141 -43.12 -17.10 29.12
CA GLN A 141 -44.08 -17.87 28.33
C GLN A 141 -43.81 -17.88 26.81
N ASN A 142 -42.92 -17.03 26.28
CA ASN A 142 -42.52 -17.06 24.89
C ASN A 142 -41.07 -16.54 24.70
N ASP A 143 -40.45 -16.85 23.57
CA ASP A 143 -39.04 -16.49 23.30
C ASP A 143 -38.81 -14.98 23.24
N GLN A 144 -39.84 -14.22 22.82
CA GLN A 144 -39.73 -12.79 22.58
C GLN A 144 -39.43 -12.02 23.87
N VAL A 145 -40.05 -12.36 25.00
CA VAL A 145 -39.78 -11.67 26.28
C VAL A 145 -38.38 -11.88 26.83
N CYS A 146 -37.69 -12.95 26.43
CA CYS A 146 -36.31 -13.19 26.84
C CYS A 146 -35.30 -12.32 26.09
N THR A 147 -35.71 -11.63 25.02
CA THR A 147 -34.83 -10.77 24.21
C THR A 147 -34.28 -9.59 25.01
N SER A 148 -35.12 -8.94 25.83
CA SER A 148 -34.70 -7.81 26.67
C SER A 148 -33.63 -8.23 27.69
N MET A 149 -33.84 -9.38 28.34
CA MET A 149 -32.91 -9.97 29.33
C MET A 149 -31.53 -10.32 28.79
N LEU A 150 -31.42 -10.66 27.50
CA LEU A 150 -30.14 -10.93 26.85
C LEU A 150 -29.51 -9.67 26.25
N SER A 151 -30.32 -8.66 25.90
CA SER A 151 -29.82 -7.34 25.48
C SER A 151 -29.29 -6.46 26.63
N SER A 152 -29.60 -6.79 27.89
CA SER A 152 -29.15 -6.06 29.08
C SER A 152 -27.83 -6.57 29.69
N LEU A 153 -27.21 -7.60 29.13
CA LEU A 153 -25.89 -8.12 29.53
C LEU A 153 -24.74 -7.33 28.88
N ASP A 154 -24.73 -6.01 29.10
CA ASP A 154 -23.59 -5.13 28.80
C ASP A 154 -22.61 -5.13 29.98
N ASP A 155 -21.78 -6.17 30.06
CA ASP A 155 -20.87 -6.48 31.16
C ASP A 155 -19.61 -5.57 31.15
N SER A 156 -19.84 -4.26 31.04
CA SER A 156 -18.80 -3.23 30.83
C SER A 156 -18.93 -1.98 31.69
N THR A 157 -20.15 -1.60 32.15
CA THR A 157 -20.38 -0.30 32.81
C THR A 157 -21.26 -0.29 34.07
N GLY A 158 -22.04 -1.34 34.34
CA GLY A 158 -22.77 -1.46 35.62
C GLY A 158 -23.82 -0.36 35.89
N ARG A 159 -24.52 0.12 34.85
CA ARG A 159 -25.64 1.08 34.97
C ARG A 159 -26.82 0.69 34.05
N PRO A 160 -28.08 0.92 34.45
CA PRO A 160 -29.22 0.71 33.59
C PRO A 160 -29.34 1.80 32.50
N ASN A 161 -29.76 1.40 31.30
CA ASN A 161 -30.13 2.32 30.21
C ASN A 161 -31.62 2.71 30.32
N HIS A 162 -31.92 4.01 30.25
CA HIS A 162 -33.32 4.48 30.25
C HIS A 162 -34.07 4.12 28.95
N PRO A 163 -35.36 3.76 29.02
CA PRO A 163 -36.14 3.33 27.86
C PRO A 163 -36.70 4.52 27.05
N SER A 164 -35.87 5.16 26.23
CA SER A 164 -36.29 6.33 25.42
C SER A 164 -35.79 6.36 23.95
N ALA A 165 -35.75 5.21 23.28
CA ALA A 165 -35.52 5.14 21.83
C ALA A 165 -36.41 4.09 21.13
N ARG A 166 -37.54 4.51 20.54
CA ARG A 166 -38.30 3.70 19.57
C ARG A 166 -37.55 3.70 18.22
N SER A 167 -36.71 2.69 17.96
CA SER A 167 -36.20 2.44 16.61
C SER A 167 -37.29 1.78 15.76
N ILE A 168 -37.76 2.49 14.74
CA ILE A 168 -38.72 1.97 13.76
C ILE A 168 -37.95 1.06 12.79
N VAL A 169 -38.22 -0.24 12.81
CA VAL A 169 -37.59 -1.23 11.90
C VAL A 169 -38.44 -1.36 10.63
N THR A 170 -37.93 -0.81 9.53
CA THR A 170 -38.58 -0.87 8.20
C THR A 170 -37.68 -1.52 7.14
N THR A 171 -37.53 -2.84 7.21
CA THR A 171 -37.17 -3.71 6.07
C THR A 171 -37.67 -5.14 6.35
N PRO A 172 -38.65 -5.67 5.59
CA PRO A 172 -39.22 -6.99 5.86
C PRO A 172 -38.56 -8.09 5.02
N GLU A 173 -37.31 -8.45 5.32
CA GLU A 173 -36.74 -9.68 4.74
C GLU A 173 -35.70 -10.36 5.66
N ARG A 174 -35.97 -11.63 6.00
CA ARG A 174 -35.10 -12.58 6.71
C ARG A 174 -34.70 -12.29 8.16
N SER A 175 -35.36 -11.36 8.86
CA SER A 175 -35.47 -11.41 10.32
C SER A 175 -36.53 -12.43 10.75
N ASN A 176 -36.12 -13.54 11.38
CA ASN A 176 -36.95 -14.32 12.34
C ASN A 176 -36.21 -15.53 12.92
N LYS A 177 -35.32 -15.25 13.88
CA LYS A 177 -35.21 -16.00 15.14
C LYS A 177 -34.60 -15.04 16.15
N SER A 178 -35.24 -14.88 17.30
CA SER A 178 -34.59 -14.25 18.46
C SER A 178 -33.43 -15.16 18.89
N GLU A 179 -32.29 -14.55 19.20
CA GLU A 179 -31.17 -15.31 19.80
C GLU A 179 -31.48 -15.70 21.26
N ALA A 180 -32.51 -15.07 21.84
CA ALA A 180 -33.16 -15.46 23.08
C ALA A 180 -34.24 -16.54 22.87
N VAL A 181 -34.30 -17.48 23.81
CA VAL A 181 -35.29 -18.57 23.92
C VAL A 181 -35.84 -18.62 25.36
N CYS A 182 -37.14 -18.84 25.50
CA CYS A 182 -37.77 -19.19 26.77
C CYS A 182 -37.80 -20.71 26.89
N TYR A 183 -36.79 -21.28 27.56
CA TYR A 183 -36.70 -22.71 27.77
C TYR A 183 -37.67 -23.15 28.86
N LYS A 184 -38.61 -24.03 28.50
CA LYS A 184 -39.67 -24.54 29.41
C LYS A 184 -39.44 -25.97 29.89
N GLY A 185 -38.25 -26.55 29.64
CA GLY A 185 -37.92 -27.87 30.18
C GLY A 185 -37.69 -27.82 31.69
N GLY A 186 -38.06 -28.87 32.41
CA GLY A 186 -37.88 -28.95 33.87
C GLY A 186 -36.41 -28.98 34.33
N TYR A 187 -35.48 -29.24 33.41
CA TYR A 187 -34.03 -29.26 33.63
C TYR A 187 -33.46 -27.84 33.70
N THR A 188 -33.09 -27.38 34.89
CA THR A 188 -32.44 -26.07 35.11
C THR A 188 -31.08 -26.03 34.42
N VAL A 189 -30.78 -24.98 33.66
CA VAL A 189 -29.48 -24.82 32.98
C VAL A 189 -28.58 -23.79 33.68
N LYS A 190 -29.15 -22.66 34.07
CA LYS A 190 -28.51 -21.56 34.82
C LYS A 190 -29.41 -21.15 36.00
N GLU A 191 -30.61 -20.67 35.72
CA GLU A 191 -31.60 -20.22 36.73
C GLU A 191 -33.02 -20.43 36.20
N SER A 192 -33.79 -21.32 36.83
CA SER A 192 -35.10 -21.79 36.35
C SER A 192 -36.20 -21.48 37.35
N PHE A 193 -37.25 -20.82 36.87
CA PHE A 193 -38.44 -20.49 37.66
C PHE A 193 -39.60 -21.38 37.24
N GLN A 194 -40.30 -21.94 38.22
CA GLN A 194 -41.40 -22.88 38.00
C GLN A 194 -42.58 -22.50 38.90
N MET A 195 -43.79 -22.56 38.33
CA MET A 195 -45.05 -22.35 39.04
C MET A 195 -45.90 -23.61 38.93
N CYS A 196 -46.34 -24.14 40.06
CA CYS A 196 -46.97 -25.45 40.16
C CYS A 196 -48.33 -25.39 40.86
N ASN A 197 -49.35 -26.00 40.26
CA ASN A 197 -50.62 -26.29 40.95
C ASN A 197 -50.49 -27.60 41.72
N ILE A 198 -50.97 -27.67 42.97
CA ILE A 198 -50.98 -28.92 43.73
C ILE A 198 -52.19 -29.75 43.31
N THR A 199 -51.94 -30.98 42.84
CA THR A 199 -52.97 -31.84 42.22
C THR A 199 -53.51 -32.94 43.14
N ASN A 200 -52.98 -33.06 44.36
CA ASN A 200 -53.53 -33.94 45.40
C ASN A 200 -54.99 -33.56 45.71
N ARG A 201 -55.93 -34.36 45.22
CA ARG A 201 -57.37 -34.07 45.28
C ARG A 201 -57.84 -33.71 46.70
N LYS A 202 -57.38 -34.41 47.73
CA LYS A 202 -57.82 -34.18 49.11
C LYS A 202 -57.29 -32.87 49.71
N ILE A 203 -56.11 -32.41 49.26
CA ILE A 203 -55.57 -31.10 49.65
C ILE A 203 -56.39 -29.98 49.00
N VAL A 204 -56.80 -30.16 47.74
CA VAL A 204 -57.69 -29.23 47.02
C VAL A 204 -59.10 -29.22 47.63
N ASP A 205 -59.68 -30.39 47.90
CA ASP A 205 -61.04 -30.54 48.46
C ASP A 205 -61.14 -29.94 49.90
N MET A 206 -60.03 -29.86 50.66
CA MET A 206 -59.99 -29.18 51.97
C MET A 206 -59.81 -27.66 51.90
N LEU A 207 -59.54 -27.07 50.73
CA LEU A 207 -59.28 -25.63 50.55
C LEU A 207 -60.30 -24.95 49.60
N PRO A 208 -61.61 -25.04 49.88
CA PRO A 208 -62.65 -24.54 48.99
C PRO A 208 -62.51 -23.03 48.74
N GLY A 209 -62.24 -22.66 47.48
CA GLY A 209 -62.06 -21.27 47.06
C GLY A 209 -60.69 -20.66 47.36
N ARG A 210 -59.73 -21.43 47.91
CA ARG A 210 -58.34 -21.00 48.14
C ARG A 210 -57.37 -21.98 47.45
N PRO A 211 -57.04 -21.82 46.15
CA PRO A 211 -56.20 -22.79 45.43
C PRO A 211 -54.83 -23.00 46.12
N PRO A 212 -54.38 -24.26 46.30
CA PRO A 212 -53.03 -24.57 46.76
C PRO A 212 -52.04 -24.57 45.59
N GLU A 213 -51.03 -23.70 45.68
CA GLU A 213 -50.01 -23.48 44.65
C GLU A 213 -48.60 -23.58 45.26
N GLY A 214 -47.61 -23.93 44.46
CA GLY A 214 -46.20 -23.96 44.85
C GLY A 214 -45.33 -23.25 43.82
N SER A 215 -44.43 -22.39 44.26
CA SER A 215 -43.36 -21.85 43.39
C SER A 215 -42.04 -22.56 43.69
N LEU A 216 -41.27 -22.87 42.65
CA LEU A 216 -39.93 -23.44 42.76
C LEU A 216 -38.96 -22.60 41.92
N SER A 217 -37.91 -22.08 42.54
CA SER A 217 -36.78 -21.43 41.89
C SER A 217 -35.53 -22.29 42.08
N CYS A 218 -34.69 -22.47 41.06
CA CYS A 218 -33.44 -23.24 41.17
C CYS A 218 -32.28 -22.53 40.45
N ASP A 219 -31.13 -22.41 41.12
CA ASP A 219 -29.88 -21.87 40.57
C ASP A 219 -28.83 -22.99 40.49
N MET A 220 -28.38 -23.29 39.27
CA MET A 220 -27.44 -24.37 38.98
C MET A 220 -26.00 -24.05 39.41
N ASN A 221 -25.63 -22.77 39.49
CA ASN A 221 -24.30 -22.33 39.94
C ASN A 221 -24.19 -22.39 41.46
N LYS A 222 -25.28 -22.09 42.19
CA LYS A 222 -25.35 -22.21 43.65
C LYS A 222 -25.61 -23.65 44.13
N LYS A 223 -26.05 -24.56 43.24
CA LYS A 223 -26.59 -25.89 43.59
C LYS A 223 -27.70 -25.81 44.66
N SER A 224 -28.55 -24.81 44.55
CA SER A 224 -29.66 -24.60 45.50
C SER A 224 -30.99 -24.36 44.78
N CYS A 225 -32.08 -24.70 45.47
CA CYS A 225 -33.43 -24.38 45.06
C CYS A 225 -34.18 -23.74 46.24
N GLN A 226 -35.23 -22.99 45.95
CA GLN A 226 -36.13 -22.39 46.93
C GLN A 226 -37.58 -22.72 46.53
N PHE A 227 -38.35 -23.25 47.48
CA PHE A 227 -39.78 -23.55 47.32
C PHE A 227 -40.61 -22.63 48.22
N GLN A 228 -41.76 -22.19 47.74
CA GLN A 228 -42.75 -21.48 48.55
C GLN A 228 -44.12 -22.08 48.34
N PHE A 229 -44.86 -22.30 49.43
CA PHE A 229 -46.21 -22.85 49.44
C PHE A 229 -47.22 -21.73 49.63
N TRP A 230 -48.23 -21.68 48.76
CA TRP A 230 -49.23 -20.62 48.71
C TRP A 230 -50.65 -21.20 48.80
N VAL A 231 -51.52 -20.51 49.52
CA VAL A 231 -52.95 -20.85 49.64
C VAL A 231 -53.78 -19.63 49.25
N GLY A 232 -54.49 -19.70 48.12
CA GLY A 232 -55.20 -18.55 47.57
C GLY A 232 -54.27 -17.38 47.23
N HIS A 233 -53.13 -17.67 46.60
CA HIS A 233 -52.08 -16.71 46.25
C HIS A 233 -51.45 -15.96 47.45
N VAL A 234 -51.65 -16.44 48.69
CA VAL A 234 -51.01 -15.93 49.92
C VAL A 234 -50.01 -16.96 50.42
N GLU A 235 -48.79 -16.51 50.68
CA GLU A 235 -47.71 -17.40 51.14
C GLU A 235 -47.95 -17.90 52.56
N SER A 236 -47.75 -19.21 52.77
CA SER A 236 -47.83 -19.90 54.06
C SER A 236 -46.44 -20.16 54.63
N PHE A 237 -45.61 -20.92 53.91
CA PHE A 237 -44.26 -21.29 54.34
C PHE A 237 -43.31 -21.39 53.14
N TYR A 238 -42.02 -21.27 53.41
CA TYR A 238 -40.96 -21.31 52.40
C TYR A 238 -39.80 -22.18 52.86
N CYS A 239 -39.10 -22.80 51.91
CA CYS A 239 -38.02 -23.74 52.13
C CYS A 239 -36.84 -23.47 51.21
N GLU A 240 -35.62 -23.61 51.74
CA GLU A 240 -34.39 -23.63 50.94
C GLU A 240 -33.80 -25.03 50.91
N PHE A 241 -33.40 -25.45 49.71
CA PHE A 241 -32.73 -26.72 49.42
C PHE A 241 -31.30 -26.45 49.02
N ALA A 242 -30.35 -27.20 49.58
CA ALA A 242 -28.94 -27.10 49.28
C ALA A 242 -28.37 -28.48 48.91
N GLU A 243 -27.22 -28.46 48.23
CA GLU A 243 -26.57 -29.66 47.68
C GLU A 243 -27.51 -30.42 46.73
N CYS A 244 -28.15 -29.66 45.82
CA CYS A 244 -28.99 -30.19 44.76
C CYS A 244 -28.17 -30.71 43.57
N GLU A 245 -28.49 -31.91 43.11
CA GLU A 245 -27.99 -32.51 41.87
C GLU A 245 -29.17 -32.90 40.95
N GLN A 246 -28.94 -32.84 39.65
CA GLN A 246 -30.00 -32.95 38.63
C GLN A 246 -29.61 -33.95 37.54
N SER A 247 -30.55 -34.78 37.12
CA SER A 247 -30.37 -35.82 36.09
C SER A 247 -31.58 -35.92 35.17
N ILE A 248 -31.36 -36.44 33.96
CA ILE A 248 -32.44 -36.82 33.03
C ILE A 248 -32.34 -38.33 32.82
N GLN A 249 -33.43 -39.04 33.13
CA GLN A 249 -33.61 -40.43 32.75
C GLN A 249 -34.35 -40.43 31.41
N VAL A 250 -33.67 -40.88 30.36
CA VAL A 250 -34.20 -40.91 28.99
C VAL A 250 -35.14 -42.10 28.87
N GLY A 251 -36.37 -41.85 28.43
CA GLY A 251 -37.37 -42.90 28.19
C GLY A 251 -36.99 -43.78 26.99
N TYR A 252 -37.35 -45.07 27.05
CA TYR A 252 -37.37 -45.89 25.84
C TYR A 252 -38.57 -45.51 24.97
N GLU A 253 -38.56 -45.94 23.70
CA GLU A 253 -39.51 -45.52 22.66
C GLU A 253 -40.99 -45.67 23.12
N GLY A 254 -41.67 -44.55 23.33
CA GLY A 254 -43.04 -44.49 23.87
C GLY A 254 -43.17 -44.19 25.38
N GLN A 255 -42.07 -43.87 26.08
CA GLN A 255 -42.08 -43.40 27.47
C GLN A 255 -41.57 -41.95 27.60
N PRO A 256 -42.15 -41.14 28.51
CA PRO A 256 -41.66 -39.78 28.77
C PRO A 256 -40.25 -39.80 29.35
N ASN A 257 -39.45 -38.78 29.01
CA ASN A 257 -38.22 -38.49 29.75
C ASN A 257 -38.58 -38.01 31.17
N ILE A 258 -37.86 -38.50 32.18
CA ILE A 258 -38.05 -38.10 33.58
C ILE A 258 -36.88 -37.20 33.98
N THR A 259 -37.16 -35.95 34.32
CA THR A 259 -36.19 -35.04 34.92
C THR A 259 -36.26 -35.19 36.43
N ARG A 260 -35.14 -35.52 37.07
CA ARG A 260 -35.06 -35.76 38.51
C ARG A 260 -34.05 -34.83 39.17
N LYS A 261 -34.44 -34.21 40.28
CA LYS A 261 -33.58 -33.40 41.17
C LYS A 261 -33.57 -34.04 42.55
N ASP A 262 -32.39 -34.33 43.09
CA ASP A 262 -32.19 -34.80 44.47
C ASP A 262 -31.40 -33.73 45.23
N CYS A 263 -31.92 -33.24 46.36
CA CYS A 263 -31.25 -32.25 47.20
C CYS A 263 -31.00 -32.82 48.59
N ASN A 264 -29.73 -32.90 49.00
CA ASN A 264 -29.35 -33.60 50.23
C ASN A 264 -29.83 -32.90 51.51
N LYS A 265 -29.99 -31.57 51.48
CA LYS A 265 -30.36 -30.75 52.65
C LYS A 265 -31.54 -29.86 52.31
N MET A 266 -32.47 -29.74 53.26
CA MET A 266 -33.55 -28.76 53.25
C MET A 266 -33.68 -28.09 54.62
N GLN A 267 -34.15 -26.84 54.63
CA GLN A 267 -34.71 -26.18 55.81
C GLN A 267 -35.99 -25.44 55.39
N CYS A 268 -37.04 -25.49 56.21
CA CYS A 268 -38.27 -24.71 56.00
C CYS A 268 -38.53 -23.69 57.13
N LYS A 269 -39.38 -22.69 56.84
CA LYS A 269 -39.82 -21.63 57.77
C LYS A 269 -41.29 -21.27 57.50
N CYS A 270 -42.12 -21.33 58.53
CA CYS A 270 -43.49 -20.83 58.50
C CYS A 270 -43.55 -19.29 58.55
N ILE A 271 -44.64 -18.71 58.00
CA ILE A 271 -44.97 -17.29 58.16
C ILE A 271 -46.12 -17.17 59.17
N PRO A 272 -45.90 -16.63 60.38
CA PRO A 272 -46.90 -16.63 61.44
C PRO A 272 -48.22 -15.93 61.07
N GLY A 273 -49.34 -16.54 61.47
CA GLY A 273 -50.70 -16.04 61.19
C GLY A 273 -51.22 -16.35 59.79
N ARG A 274 -50.60 -17.29 59.07
CA ARG A 274 -51.03 -17.78 57.75
C ARG A 274 -51.63 -19.18 57.84
N MET A 275 -52.38 -19.60 56.81
CA MET A 275 -52.84 -20.98 56.67
C MET A 275 -51.65 -21.94 56.86
N LEU A 276 -51.83 -22.98 57.68
CA LEU A 276 -50.79 -23.95 58.09
C LEU A 276 -49.70 -23.40 59.05
N CYS A 277 -49.76 -22.11 59.39
CA CYS A 277 -48.79 -21.41 60.24
C CYS A 277 -49.51 -20.50 61.26
N GLY A 278 -50.57 -21.00 61.89
CA GLY A 278 -51.30 -20.33 62.96
C GLY A 278 -52.49 -19.44 62.55
N GLU A 279 -52.96 -19.48 61.30
CA GLU A 279 -54.29 -18.92 60.96
C GLU A 279 -55.38 -19.69 61.71
N ALA A 280 -56.28 -18.95 62.37
CA ALA A 280 -57.34 -19.53 63.20
C ALA A 280 -58.30 -20.41 62.36
N GLY A 281 -58.36 -21.71 62.70
CA GLY A 281 -59.10 -22.72 61.94
C GLY A 281 -58.23 -23.56 60.99
N SER A 282 -56.92 -23.31 60.92
CA SER A 282 -55.94 -24.17 60.25
C SER A 282 -55.12 -25.00 61.24
N VAL A 283 -54.53 -26.11 60.77
CA VAL A 283 -53.57 -26.91 61.54
C VAL A 283 -52.21 -26.25 61.48
N ASP A 284 -51.66 -25.79 62.59
CA ASP A 284 -50.31 -25.21 62.63
C ASP A 284 -49.24 -26.31 62.56
N ILE A 285 -48.34 -26.21 61.57
CA ILE A 285 -47.20 -27.12 61.37
C ILE A 285 -45.85 -26.40 61.50
N SER A 286 -45.82 -25.20 62.11
CA SER A 286 -44.61 -24.39 62.27
C SER A 286 -43.44 -25.15 62.89
N ASP A 287 -43.69 -25.87 63.99
CA ASP A 287 -42.66 -26.63 64.70
C ASP A 287 -42.15 -27.80 63.83
N PHE A 288 -43.06 -28.58 63.25
CA PHE A 288 -42.76 -29.71 62.35
C PHE A 288 -41.88 -29.30 61.15
N LEU A 289 -42.20 -28.18 60.50
CA LEU A 289 -41.41 -27.61 59.40
C LEU A 289 -40.00 -27.16 59.82
N SER A 290 -39.75 -26.93 61.11
CA SER A 290 -38.47 -26.48 61.63
C SER A 290 -37.64 -27.59 62.29
N GLU A 291 -38.30 -28.59 62.89
CA GLU A 291 -37.65 -29.65 63.67
C GLU A 291 -37.54 -30.98 62.92
N GLU A 292 -38.51 -31.38 62.09
CA GLU A 292 -38.45 -32.67 61.37
C GLU A 292 -37.92 -32.53 59.94
N ILE A 293 -38.36 -31.49 59.21
CA ILE A 293 -38.06 -31.31 57.78
C ILE A 293 -36.59 -30.90 57.55
N LYS A 294 -35.74 -31.90 57.29
CA LYS A 294 -34.28 -31.76 57.07
C LYS A 294 -33.80 -32.29 55.71
N GLY A 295 -34.62 -33.07 55.01
CA GLY A 295 -34.29 -33.72 53.73
C GLY A 295 -33.70 -35.15 53.88
N PRO A 296 -33.39 -35.83 52.77
CA PRO A 296 -33.25 -35.29 51.41
C PRO A 296 -34.60 -35.11 50.69
N GLY A 297 -34.78 -33.95 50.06
CA GLY A 297 -35.94 -33.63 49.23
C GLY A 297 -35.71 -33.98 47.76
N LYS A 298 -36.76 -34.45 47.06
CA LYS A 298 -36.67 -34.94 45.68
C LYS A 298 -37.80 -34.41 44.82
N PHE A 299 -37.46 -33.97 43.61
CA PHE A 299 -38.41 -33.57 42.57
C PHE A 299 -38.27 -34.50 41.36
N SER A 300 -39.37 -35.02 40.84
CA SER A 300 -39.40 -35.91 39.67
C SER A 300 -40.50 -35.46 38.71
N CYS A 301 -40.14 -35.05 37.49
CA CYS A 301 -41.05 -34.45 36.51
C CYS A 301 -41.07 -35.22 35.18
N SER A 302 -42.27 -35.50 34.67
CA SER A 302 -42.51 -36.17 33.38
C SER A 302 -42.54 -35.17 32.22
N SER A 303 -41.83 -35.48 31.13
CA SER A 303 -41.73 -34.63 29.94
C SER A 303 -43.03 -34.49 29.14
N ASP A 304 -43.97 -35.44 29.26
CA ASP A 304 -45.14 -35.52 28.37
C ASP A 304 -46.42 -34.97 29.04
N GLY A 305 -46.25 -34.02 29.97
CA GLY A 305 -47.36 -33.45 30.76
C GLY A 305 -47.90 -34.37 31.85
N GLY A 306 -47.22 -35.49 32.14
CA GLY A 306 -47.61 -36.46 33.18
C GLY A 306 -47.37 -36.00 34.62
N GLY A 307 -47.33 -34.68 34.86
CA GLY A 307 -47.09 -34.06 36.16
C GLY A 307 -45.65 -34.14 36.69
N CYS A 308 -45.47 -33.54 37.86
CA CYS A 308 -44.31 -33.60 38.72
C CYS A 308 -44.70 -34.19 40.08
N GLN A 309 -43.72 -34.74 40.79
CA GLN A 309 -43.86 -35.30 42.13
C GLN A 309 -42.78 -34.70 43.02
N PHE A 310 -43.15 -34.19 44.19
CA PHE A 310 -42.24 -33.82 45.27
C PHE A 310 -42.34 -34.84 46.41
N SER A 311 -41.19 -35.30 46.89
CA SER A 311 -41.06 -36.32 47.93
C SER A 311 -39.99 -35.91 48.95
N GLU A 312 -40.34 -36.02 50.22
CA GLU A 312 -39.42 -35.94 51.37
C GLU A 312 -39.95 -36.88 52.47
N PRO A 313 -39.13 -37.72 53.11
CA PRO A 313 -39.63 -38.81 53.96
C PRO A 313 -40.60 -38.43 55.09
N ALA A 314 -40.36 -37.34 55.82
CA ALA A 314 -41.22 -36.94 56.94
C ALA A 314 -42.52 -36.29 56.44
N LEU A 315 -42.44 -35.46 55.39
CA LEU A 315 -43.61 -34.84 54.77
C LEU A 315 -44.49 -35.87 54.04
N ASP A 316 -43.89 -36.83 53.31
CA ASP A 316 -44.60 -37.93 52.64
C ASP A 316 -45.33 -38.81 53.66
N GLN A 317 -44.74 -39.04 54.84
CA GLN A 317 -45.42 -39.73 55.93
C GLN A 317 -46.58 -38.90 56.47
N LEU A 318 -46.40 -37.60 56.76
CA LEU A 318 -47.50 -36.72 57.18
C LEU A 318 -48.64 -36.69 56.16
N ILE A 319 -48.33 -36.69 54.87
CA ILE A 319 -49.33 -36.72 53.79
C ILE A 319 -50.02 -38.09 53.71
N THR A 320 -49.29 -39.18 53.96
CA THR A 320 -49.87 -40.52 54.04
C THR A 320 -50.82 -40.65 55.24
N ASP A 321 -50.44 -40.11 56.40
CA ASP A 321 -51.22 -40.23 57.64
C ASP A 321 -52.43 -39.27 57.70
N VAL A 322 -52.31 -38.05 57.14
CA VAL A 322 -53.37 -37.02 57.15
C VAL A 322 -54.27 -37.07 55.91
N PHE A 323 -53.68 -37.28 54.72
CA PHE A 323 -54.41 -37.29 53.46
C PHE A 323 -54.50 -38.70 52.85
N GLY A 324 -53.60 -39.64 53.11
CA GLY A 324 -53.60 -40.95 52.47
C GLY A 324 -53.25 -40.90 50.98
N ASP A 325 -52.41 -39.94 50.60
CA ASP A 325 -51.69 -39.91 49.33
C ASP A 325 -50.19 -40.12 49.64
N THR A 326 -49.39 -40.69 48.73
CA THR A 326 -48.00 -41.11 49.06
C THR A 326 -46.95 -39.99 49.00
N SER A 327 -47.29 -38.81 48.50
CA SER A 327 -46.38 -37.68 48.21
C SER A 327 -47.18 -36.48 47.66
N ILE A 328 -46.52 -35.32 47.47
CA ILE A 328 -47.15 -34.18 46.77
C ILE A 328 -47.05 -34.38 45.26
N THR A 329 -48.20 -34.36 44.57
CA THR A 329 -48.28 -34.29 43.11
C THR A 329 -48.53 -32.85 42.66
N LEU A 330 -47.86 -32.46 41.59
CA LEU A 330 -47.75 -31.08 41.10
C LEU A 330 -47.97 -31.04 39.58
N ASP A 331 -48.63 -30.00 39.07
CA ASP A 331 -48.64 -29.65 37.64
C ASP A 331 -47.88 -28.34 37.45
N CYS A 332 -46.68 -28.42 36.85
CA CYS A 332 -45.68 -27.35 36.88
C CYS A 332 -45.39 -26.73 35.50
N GLN A 333 -45.48 -25.41 35.41
CA GLN A 333 -45.00 -24.62 34.27
C GLN A 333 -43.64 -24.03 34.59
N ALA A 334 -42.59 -24.50 33.91
CA ALA A 334 -41.23 -23.99 34.01
C ALA A 334 -40.92 -22.93 32.93
N GLY A 335 -40.03 -22.00 33.23
CA GLY A 335 -39.51 -21.00 32.29
C GLY A 335 -38.15 -20.46 32.72
N GLU A 336 -37.20 -20.50 31.78
CA GLU A 336 -35.83 -19.99 31.93
C GLU A 336 -35.45 -19.20 30.66
N CYS A 337 -35.01 -17.95 30.80
CA CYS A 337 -34.59 -17.12 29.67
C CYS A 337 -33.10 -17.31 29.37
N MET A 338 -32.79 -17.86 28.19
CA MET A 338 -31.42 -18.26 27.81
C MET A 338 -31.15 -18.11 26.32
N HIS A 339 -29.87 -18.11 25.94
CA HIS A 339 -29.46 -18.00 24.54
C HIS A 339 -29.69 -19.32 23.78
N TYR A 340 -30.07 -19.26 22.50
CA TYR A 340 -30.49 -20.43 21.73
C TYR A 340 -29.43 -21.54 21.62
N THR A 341 -28.14 -21.20 21.69
CA THR A 341 -27.03 -22.17 21.66
C THR A 341 -26.86 -22.94 22.98
N MET A 342 -27.43 -22.44 24.09
CA MET A 342 -27.36 -23.06 25.41
C MET A 342 -28.46 -24.12 25.62
N VAL A 343 -29.44 -24.19 24.72
CA VAL A 343 -30.58 -25.11 24.83
C VAL A 343 -30.09 -26.58 24.80
N PRO A 344 -30.43 -27.41 25.80
CA PRO A 344 -30.02 -28.81 25.85
C PRO A 344 -30.37 -29.56 24.56
N GLY A 345 -29.37 -30.20 23.95
CA GLY A 345 -29.50 -30.92 22.67
C GLY A 345 -29.13 -30.11 21.42
N PHE A 346 -28.80 -28.82 21.53
CA PHE A 346 -28.25 -28.04 20.41
C PHE A 346 -26.96 -28.67 19.86
N LYS A 347 -26.94 -28.96 18.55
CA LYS A 347 -25.75 -29.43 17.84
C LYS A 347 -25.21 -28.32 16.95
N VAL A 348 -23.96 -27.94 17.17
CA VAL A 348 -23.23 -27.02 16.29
C VAL A 348 -23.16 -27.64 14.88
N PRO A 349 -23.51 -26.91 13.81
CA PRO A 349 -23.39 -27.42 12.44
C PRO A 349 -21.91 -27.73 12.12
N GLU A 350 -21.67 -28.92 11.57
CA GLU A 350 -20.33 -29.31 11.11
C GLU A 350 -19.87 -28.40 9.97
N ARG A 351 -18.57 -28.11 9.91
CA ARG A 351 -18.02 -27.26 8.83
C ARG A 351 -18.15 -27.99 7.49
N PRO A 352 -18.52 -27.29 6.39
CA PRO A 352 -18.52 -27.91 5.07
C PRO A 352 -17.11 -28.39 4.70
N ASP A 353 -17.01 -29.59 4.11
CA ASP A 353 -15.76 -30.10 3.56
C ASP A 353 -15.37 -29.29 2.30
N ASN A 354 -14.45 -28.35 2.51
CA ASN A 354 -13.95 -27.46 1.48
C ASN A 354 -12.91 -28.13 0.55
N SER A 355 -12.53 -29.40 0.75
CA SER A 355 -11.52 -30.10 -0.06
C SER A 355 -11.85 -30.04 -1.57
N LYS A 356 -13.13 -30.16 -1.92
CA LYS A 356 -13.62 -30.02 -3.30
C LYS A 356 -13.45 -28.59 -3.85
N MET A 357 -13.59 -27.57 -3.01
CA MET A 357 -13.35 -26.17 -3.38
C MET A 357 -11.85 -25.83 -3.48
N VAL A 358 -11.00 -26.44 -2.64
CA VAL A 358 -9.53 -26.37 -2.75
C VAL A 358 -9.08 -26.91 -4.11
N ALA A 359 -9.53 -28.12 -4.47
CA ALA A 359 -9.19 -28.73 -5.76
C ALA A 359 -9.69 -27.89 -6.94
N PHE A 360 -10.91 -27.32 -6.84
CA PHE A 360 -11.47 -26.46 -7.86
C PHE A 360 -10.73 -25.11 -7.98
N SER A 361 -10.33 -24.45 -6.89
CA SER A 361 -9.60 -23.17 -6.95
C SER A 361 -8.20 -23.33 -7.55
N ILE A 362 -7.51 -24.42 -7.20
CA ILE A 362 -6.20 -24.75 -7.75
C ILE A 362 -6.33 -25.11 -9.24
N ALA A 363 -7.33 -25.90 -9.64
CA ALA A 363 -7.56 -26.22 -11.05
C ALA A 363 -7.97 -25.00 -11.88
N LEU A 364 -8.88 -24.16 -11.37
CA LEU A 364 -9.34 -22.95 -12.04
C LEU A 364 -8.23 -21.92 -12.19
N SER A 365 -7.38 -21.76 -11.18
CA SER A 365 -6.23 -20.84 -11.26
C SER A 365 -5.10 -21.39 -12.13
N ALA A 366 -4.82 -22.70 -12.09
CA ALA A 366 -3.91 -23.31 -13.06
C ALA A 366 -4.41 -23.12 -14.51
N PHE A 367 -5.71 -23.28 -14.75
CA PHE A 367 -6.32 -23.03 -16.05
C PHE A 367 -6.29 -21.54 -16.43
N PHE A 368 -6.56 -20.62 -15.51
CA PHE A 368 -6.49 -19.18 -15.75
C PHE A 368 -5.05 -18.71 -16.02
N VAL A 369 -4.07 -19.23 -15.28
CA VAL A 369 -2.64 -18.95 -15.50
C VAL A 369 -2.17 -19.54 -16.82
N ALA A 370 -2.57 -20.77 -17.15
CA ALA A 370 -2.27 -21.39 -18.44
C ALA A 370 -2.93 -20.60 -19.59
N GLY A 371 -4.19 -20.18 -19.44
CA GLY A 371 -4.94 -19.39 -20.40
C GLY A 371 -4.39 -17.98 -20.59
N ALA A 372 -4.03 -17.29 -19.50
CA ALA A 372 -3.40 -15.97 -19.54
C ALA A 372 -1.97 -16.04 -20.11
N SER A 373 -1.19 -17.06 -19.74
CA SER A 373 0.16 -17.28 -20.29
C SER A 373 0.08 -17.69 -21.77
N TRP A 374 -0.89 -18.50 -22.16
CA TRP A 374 -1.15 -18.87 -23.56
C TRP A 374 -1.64 -17.68 -24.36
N LEU A 375 -2.48 -16.81 -23.80
CA LEU A 375 -2.92 -15.56 -24.45
C LEU A 375 -1.75 -14.57 -24.59
N PHE A 376 -0.93 -14.39 -23.56
CA PHE A 376 0.28 -13.58 -23.59
C PHE A 376 1.29 -14.13 -24.61
N TRP A 377 1.44 -15.46 -24.69
CA TRP A 377 2.24 -16.14 -25.70
C TRP A 377 1.62 -16.05 -27.10
N TYR A 378 0.31 -16.12 -27.25
CA TYR A 378 -0.39 -16.02 -28.54
C TYR A 378 -0.28 -14.59 -29.12
N CYS A 379 -0.42 -13.57 -28.27
CA CYS A 379 -0.19 -12.17 -28.63
C CYS A 379 1.31 -11.86 -28.85
N GLY A 380 2.21 -12.48 -28.08
CA GLY A 380 3.67 -12.28 -28.18
C GLY A 380 4.33 -13.08 -29.31
N ARG A 381 3.77 -14.22 -29.68
CA ARG A 381 4.15 -15.02 -30.85
C ARG A 381 3.72 -14.25 -32.09
N ASN A 382 4.70 -13.57 -32.72
CA ASN A 382 4.53 -12.90 -34.01
C ASN A 382 3.57 -13.71 -34.92
N ARG A 383 2.44 -13.10 -35.31
CA ARG A 383 2.03 -13.21 -36.72
C ARG A 383 3.26 -12.76 -37.51
N ALA A 384 3.99 -13.70 -38.09
CA ALA A 384 5.20 -13.38 -38.85
C ALA A 384 4.80 -12.43 -39.98
N HIS A 385 5.13 -11.15 -39.83
CA HIS A 385 4.94 -10.19 -40.91
C HIS A 385 5.87 -10.63 -42.02
N LYS A 386 5.32 -11.32 -43.03
CA LYS A 386 5.95 -11.38 -44.35
C LYS A 386 6.31 -9.96 -44.71
N TYR A 387 7.60 -9.71 -44.87
CA TYR A 387 8.08 -8.43 -45.39
C TYR A 387 7.39 -8.20 -46.76
N PRO A 388 6.91 -6.99 -47.06
CA PRO A 388 6.46 -6.69 -48.42
C PRO A 388 7.63 -6.99 -49.37
N ALA A 389 7.32 -7.55 -50.54
CA ALA A 389 8.35 -7.93 -51.52
C ALA A 389 9.08 -6.66 -51.99
N PHE A 390 10.31 -6.47 -51.50
CA PHE A 390 11.17 -5.34 -51.82
C PHE A 390 11.86 -5.61 -53.17
N ASN A 391 11.07 -5.62 -54.24
CA ASN A 391 11.60 -5.52 -55.59
C ASN A 391 12.06 -4.07 -55.80
N GLY A 392 13.37 -3.88 -55.98
CA GLY A 392 13.93 -2.56 -56.19
C GLY A 392 13.44 -1.93 -57.50
N ARG A 393 12.91 -0.70 -57.37
CA ARG A 393 12.38 0.17 -58.44
C ARG A 393 11.03 -0.24 -59.05
N ASN A 394 10.30 0.78 -59.49
CA ASN A 394 9.03 0.74 -60.23
C ASN A 394 7.85 0.05 -59.53
N ARG A 395 7.32 0.72 -58.49
CA ARG A 395 5.92 0.61 -58.10
C ARG A 395 5.26 1.97 -58.28
N GLN A 396 4.09 2.03 -58.91
CA GLN A 396 3.33 3.27 -59.02
C GLN A 396 2.80 3.63 -57.62
N HIS A 397 3.35 4.69 -57.03
CA HIS A 397 2.66 5.46 -56.00
C HIS A 397 1.49 6.19 -56.64
N SER A 398 0.46 6.51 -55.85
CA SER A 398 -0.50 7.55 -56.25
C SER A 398 0.16 8.92 -56.11
N ASP A 399 -0.26 9.88 -56.93
CA ASP A 399 0.35 11.22 -57.02
C ASP A 399 0.45 11.92 -55.64
N GLU A 400 -0.55 11.75 -54.78
CA GLU A 400 -0.55 12.25 -53.39
C GLU A 400 0.53 11.64 -52.49
N GLN A 401 0.94 10.39 -52.75
CA GLN A 401 2.02 9.72 -52.03
C GLN A 401 3.40 10.12 -52.55
N GLU A 402 3.54 10.42 -53.85
CA GLU A 402 4.81 10.88 -54.43
C GLU A 402 5.22 12.26 -53.88
N VAL A 403 4.24 13.15 -53.62
CA VAL A 403 4.44 14.43 -52.93
C VAL A 403 4.85 14.27 -51.46
N LEU A 404 4.63 13.08 -50.85
CA LEU A 404 5.05 12.75 -49.49
C LEU A 404 6.38 11.99 -49.42
N SER A 405 6.79 11.30 -50.49
CA SER A 405 8.07 10.59 -50.60
C SER A 405 9.18 11.41 -51.27
N THR A 406 8.84 12.46 -52.02
CA THR A 406 9.79 13.50 -52.43
C THR A 406 10.10 14.45 -51.27
N HIS A 407 11.35 14.92 -51.20
CA HIS A 407 11.75 16.04 -50.34
C HIS A 407 11.98 17.26 -51.25
N VAL A 408 11.90 18.47 -50.69
CA VAL A 408 12.22 19.69 -51.44
C VAL A 408 13.69 20.05 -51.23
N PRO A 409 14.49 20.27 -52.29
CA PRO A 409 15.82 20.86 -52.20
C PRO A 409 15.80 22.18 -51.40
N THR A 410 16.61 22.28 -50.34
CA THR A 410 16.46 23.33 -49.31
C THR A 410 17.80 23.88 -48.82
N ASP A 411 18.17 25.06 -49.32
CA ASP A 411 19.27 25.87 -48.80
C ASP A 411 18.94 26.42 -47.41
N LEU A 412 19.91 26.36 -46.49
CA LEU A 412 19.88 27.05 -45.19
C LEU A 412 20.87 28.22 -45.21
N THR A 413 20.38 29.44 -45.03
CA THR A 413 21.19 30.66 -44.90
C THR A 413 20.95 31.28 -43.53
N PHE A 414 21.99 31.62 -42.77
CA PHE A 414 21.86 32.26 -41.45
C PHE A 414 22.88 33.37 -41.24
N SER A 415 22.50 34.41 -40.49
CA SER A 415 23.31 35.62 -40.34
C SER A 415 23.29 36.17 -38.93
N LYS A 416 24.48 36.53 -38.44
CA LYS A 416 24.74 37.24 -37.17
C LYS A 416 24.16 36.55 -35.93
N ILE A 417 24.07 35.21 -35.98
CA ILE A 417 23.57 34.35 -34.90
C ILE A 417 24.41 34.57 -33.64
N THR A 418 23.76 35.06 -32.59
CA THR A 418 24.37 35.45 -31.32
C THR A 418 23.57 34.81 -30.20
N TYR A 419 24.26 34.29 -29.18
CA TYR A 419 23.64 33.58 -28.05
C TYR A 419 24.26 34.04 -26.72
N ALA A 420 23.42 34.46 -25.78
CA ALA A 420 23.85 34.93 -24.46
C ALA A 420 23.03 34.31 -23.32
N ILE A 421 23.71 33.83 -22.29
CA ILE A 421 23.11 33.28 -21.07
C ILE A 421 23.16 34.36 -19.98
N ASN A 422 22.00 34.64 -19.37
CA ASN A 422 21.81 35.57 -18.26
C ASN A 422 22.47 36.95 -18.47
N GLU A 423 22.37 37.50 -19.70
CA GLU A 423 22.91 38.80 -20.18
C GLU A 423 24.44 39.00 -20.09
N THR A 424 25.12 38.26 -19.21
CA THR A 424 26.51 38.43 -18.81
C THR A 424 27.47 37.50 -19.55
N ARG A 425 26.99 36.36 -20.07
CA ARG A 425 27.83 35.35 -20.74
C ARG A 425 27.42 35.13 -22.20
N THR A 426 28.11 35.81 -23.11
CA THR A 426 28.04 35.48 -24.55
C THR A 426 28.70 34.13 -24.83
N VAL A 427 28.02 33.29 -25.60
CA VAL A 427 28.41 31.91 -25.96
C VAL A 427 28.62 31.77 -27.47
N LEU A 428 27.92 32.56 -28.29
CA LEU A 428 28.14 32.73 -29.73
C LEU A 428 28.09 34.23 -30.07
N ARG A 429 28.89 34.67 -31.04
CA ARG A 429 29.06 36.07 -31.43
C ARG A 429 28.98 36.25 -32.94
N GLU A 430 27.85 36.73 -33.42
CA GLU A 430 27.58 37.11 -34.82
C GLU A 430 27.99 36.05 -35.86
N VAL A 431 27.58 34.79 -35.65
CA VAL A 431 27.92 33.69 -36.55
C VAL A 431 27.00 33.69 -37.78
N SER A 432 27.61 33.63 -38.96
CA SER A 432 26.93 33.63 -40.26
C SER A 432 27.42 32.49 -41.15
N GLY A 433 26.59 32.01 -42.08
CA GLY A 433 26.94 30.97 -43.04
C GLY A 433 25.80 30.58 -43.99
N LYS A 434 26.12 29.80 -45.03
CA LYS A 434 25.15 29.17 -45.95
C LYS A 434 25.55 27.72 -46.26
N ALA A 435 24.59 26.81 -46.21
CA ALA A 435 24.71 25.43 -46.68
C ALA A 435 23.64 25.19 -47.75
N LYS A 436 24.03 24.69 -48.93
CA LYS A 436 23.10 24.42 -50.03
C LYS A 436 22.58 22.98 -50.04
N SER A 437 21.50 22.78 -50.79
CA SER A 437 21.03 21.44 -51.14
C SER A 437 22.13 20.58 -51.77
N GLY A 438 22.42 19.43 -51.16
CA GLY A 438 23.44 18.49 -51.60
C GLY A 438 24.86 18.74 -51.08
N GLU A 439 25.10 19.80 -50.31
CA GLU A 439 26.37 20.08 -49.65
C GLU A 439 26.44 19.46 -48.24
N LEU A 440 27.61 18.92 -47.89
CA LEU A 440 27.96 18.52 -46.53
C LEU A 440 28.72 19.67 -45.82
N MET A 441 28.10 20.28 -44.80
CA MET A 441 28.71 21.32 -43.96
C MET A 441 29.23 20.74 -42.65
N ALA A 442 30.53 20.97 -42.39
CA ALA A 442 31.16 20.69 -41.10
C ALA A 442 31.26 21.97 -40.24
N ILE A 443 30.87 21.87 -38.98
CA ILE A 443 31.14 22.86 -37.93
C ILE A 443 32.28 22.32 -37.08
N MET A 444 33.47 22.91 -37.23
CA MET A 444 34.69 22.58 -36.49
C MET A 444 35.06 23.67 -35.48
N GLY A 445 35.99 23.33 -34.60
CA GLY A 445 36.45 24.20 -33.51
C GLY A 445 36.65 23.42 -32.21
N ALA A 446 37.36 24.05 -31.29
CA ALA A 446 37.73 23.45 -30.01
C ALA A 446 36.54 22.99 -29.14
N SER A 447 36.85 22.18 -28.12
CA SER A 447 35.92 21.94 -27.01
C SER A 447 35.58 23.26 -26.31
N GLY A 448 34.29 23.49 -26.03
CA GLY A 448 33.78 24.75 -25.49
C GLY A 448 33.65 25.92 -26.47
N ALA A 449 33.98 25.76 -27.76
CA ALA A 449 33.86 26.83 -28.77
C ALA A 449 32.41 27.13 -29.23
N GLY A 450 31.40 26.44 -28.67
CA GLY A 450 29.99 26.68 -28.98
C GLY A 450 29.39 25.83 -30.10
N LYS A 451 30.12 24.88 -30.69
CA LYS A 451 29.69 24.02 -31.82
C LYS A 451 28.24 23.50 -31.70
N SER A 452 27.96 22.69 -30.67
CA SER A 452 26.63 22.11 -30.44
C SER A 452 25.59 23.14 -30.01
N SER A 453 26.01 24.29 -29.45
CA SER A 453 25.09 25.41 -29.18
C SER A 453 24.62 26.07 -30.47
N LEU A 454 25.51 26.24 -31.46
CA LEU A 454 25.15 26.72 -32.79
C LEU A 454 24.21 25.71 -33.48
N LEU A 455 24.53 24.41 -33.40
CA LEU A 455 23.70 23.36 -34.00
C LEU A 455 22.29 23.29 -33.38
N ASP A 456 22.16 23.30 -32.05
CA ASP A 456 20.87 23.39 -31.33
C ASP A 456 20.06 24.63 -31.78
N ILE A 457 20.72 25.78 -31.96
CA ILE A 457 20.08 27.04 -32.37
C ILE A 457 19.63 27.04 -33.83
N LEU A 458 20.47 26.54 -34.75
CA LEU A 458 20.09 26.39 -36.16
C LEU A 458 18.92 25.41 -36.32
N ALA A 459 18.83 24.38 -35.48
CA ALA A 459 17.68 23.47 -35.41
C ALA A 459 16.45 24.07 -34.69
N LYS A 460 16.51 25.32 -34.22
CA LYS A 460 15.47 26.00 -33.42
C LYS A 460 15.00 25.17 -32.20
N LYS A 461 15.93 24.47 -31.53
CA LYS A 461 15.70 23.87 -30.20
C LYS A 461 15.63 24.98 -29.14
N SER A 462 14.86 24.75 -28.08
CA SER A 462 14.69 25.71 -26.98
C SER A 462 15.92 25.76 -26.08
N LYS A 463 16.43 26.96 -25.82
CA LYS A 463 17.51 27.27 -24.87
C LYS A 463 17.03 28.30 -23.86
N ALA A 464 17.68 28.35 -22.70
CA ALA A 464 17.31 29.28 -21.61
C ALA A 464 17.83 30.72 -21.80
N GLY A 465 18.84 30.93 -22.66
CA GLY A 465 19.39 32.26 -22.96
C GLY A 465 18.74 32.95 -24.16
N PHE A 466 19.09 34.21 -24.37
CA PHE A 466 18.63 35.02 -25.50
C PHE A 466 19.38 34.65 -26.79
N VAL A 467 18.64 34.51 -27.89
CA VAL A 467 19.16 34.28 -29.24
C VAL A 467 18.75 35.44 -30.14
N THR A 468 19.69 35.98 -30.90
CA THR A 468 19.45 36.98 -31.95
C THR A 468 20.14 36.59 -33.27
N GLY A 469 19.76 37.24 -34.37
CA GLY A 469 20.17 36.90 -35.74
C GLY A 469 19.07 36.22 -36.54
N ASP A 470 19.27 36.12 -37.85
CA ASP A 470 18.28 35.66 -38.82
C ASP A 470 18.58 34.24 -39.34
N ILE A 471 17.53 33.45 -39.56
CA ILE A 471 17.61 32.13 -40.21
C ILE A 471 16.60 32.09 -41.36
N LEU A 472 17.11 31.88 -42.57
CA LEU A 472 16.36 31.81 -43.83
C LEU A 472 16.45 30.40 -44.44
N ILE A 473 15.39 30.02 -45.14
CA ILE A 473 15.19 28.74 -45.82
C ILE A 473 14.82 29.03 -47.27
N ASN A 474 15.61 28.54 -48.24
CA ASN A 474 15.53 28.96 -49.64
C ASN A 474 15.43 30.50 -49.78
N ASP A 475 16.28 31.20 -49.01
CA ASP A 475 16.37 32.66 -48.92
C ASP A 475 15.05 33.37 -48.50
N MET A 476 14.14 32.67 -47.78
CA MET A 476 12.90 33.20 -47.17
C MET A 476 12.84 32.94 -45.65
N GLN A 477 12.19 33.83 -44.87
CA GLN A 477 11.81 33.50 -43.49
C GLN A 477 10.58 32.58 -43.47
N ILE A 478 10.61 31.52 -42.65
CA ILE A 478 9.46 30.59 -42.46
C ILE A 478 9.11 30.41 -40.98
N SER A 479 7.83 30.11 -40.71
CA SER A 479 7.35 29.94 -39.33
C SER A 479 8.02 28.76 -38.62
N ASN A 480 8.10 28.83 -37.30
CA ASN A 480 8.78 27.79 -36.50
C ASN A 480 8.11 26.40 -36.61
N ASN A 481 6.81 26.33 -36.92
CA ASN A 481 6.10 25.07 -37.14
C ASN A 481 6.44 24.46 -38.52
N GLN A 482 6.49 25.29 -39.56
CA GLN A 482 6.94 24.88 -40.90
C GLN A 482 8.42 24.43 -40.86
N PHE A 483 9.28 25.20 -40.21
CA PHE A 483 10.70 24.87 -40.01
C PHE A 483 10.88 23.49 -39.37
N LYS A 484 10.17 23.21 -38.27
CA LYS A 484 10.18 21.91 -37.57
C LYS A 484 9.61 20.74 -38.38
N SER A 485 9.00 20.99 -39.55
CA SER A 485 8.61 19.92 -40.46
C SER A 485 9.72 19.55 -41.46
N LEU A 486 10.57 20.50 -41.86
CA LEU A 486 11.62 20.31 -42.88
C LEU A 486 12.88 19.65 -42.34
N ILE A 487 13.17 19.87 -41.04
CA ILE A 487 14.42 19.45 -40.39
C ILE A 487 14.30 18.09 -39.70
N ALA A 488 15.43 17.44 -39.44
CA ALA A 488 15.59 16.45 -38.38
C ALA A 488 16.90 16.65 -37.61
N TYR A 489 16.98 16.12 -36.37
CA TYR A 489 18.14 16.28 -35.48
C TYR A 489 18.57 14.93 -34.90
N VAL A 490 19.84 14.58 -35.07
CA VAL A 490 20.49 13.41 -34.49
C VAL A 490 21.38 13.87 -33.34
N ASP A 491 21.04 13.49 -32.10
CA ASP A 491 21.82 13.82 -30.91
C ASP A 491 23.11 13.00 -30.78
N GLN A 492 24.02 13.43 -29.90
CA GLN A 492 25.33 12.80 -29.67
C GLN A 492 25.22 11.35 -29.18
N GLU A 493 24.22 11.01 -28.36
CA GLU A 493 24.04 9.66 -27.81
C GLU A 493 23.01 8.80 -28.55
N ASP A 494 23.44 7.64 -29.05
CA ASP A 494 22.58 6.63 -29.69
C ASP A 494 21.78 5.83 -28.65
N THR A 495 20.81 6.47 -28.03
CA THR A 495 19.88 5.86 -27.07
C THR A 495 18.78 5.12 -27.82
N LEU A 496 18.99 3.82 -28.05
CA LEU A 496 18.07 2.92 -28.77
C LEU A 496 17.61 1.79 -27.86
N MET A 497 16.35 1.37 -28.00
CA MET A 497 15.75 0.30 -27.21
C MET A 497 16.32 -1.06 -27.65
N SER A 498 17.16 -1.65 -26.80
CA SER A 498 18.08 -2.73 -27.15
C SER A 498 17.39 -4.02 -27.64
N THR A 499 16.23 -4.35 -27.07
CA THR A 499 15.41 -5.53 -27.39
C THR A 499 14.73 -5.50 -28.75
N LEU A 500 14.80 -4.39 -29.49
CA LEU A 500 14.26 -4.27 -30.84
C LEU A 500 15.29 -4.69 -31.90
N THR A 501 14.81 -5.15 -33.06
CA THR A 501 15.66 -5.24 -34.25
C THR A 501 15.85 -3.87 -34.90
N VAL A 502 16.86 -3.74 -35.75
CA VAL A 502 17.12 -2.54 -36.57
C VAL A 502 15.86 -2.09 -37.30
N TYR A 503 15.18 -3.01 -37.99
CA TYR A 503 13.93 -2.74 -38.70
C TYR A 503 12.81 -2.26 -37.78
N GLU A 504 12.64 -2.90 -36.62
CA GLU A 504 11.57 -2.55 -35.70
C GLU A 504 11.76 -1.16 -35.09
N ALA A 505 12.99 -0.76 -34.75
CA ALA A 505 13.26 0.59 -34.22
C ALA A 505 12.89 1.68 -35.23
N VAL A 506 13.33 1.54 -36.49
CA VAL A 506 13.00 2.50 -37.56
C VAL A 506 11.50 2.44 -37.90
N LEU A 507 10.89 1.25 -37.94
CA LEU A 507 9.44 1.10 -38.17
C LEU A 507 8.60 1.72 -37.05
N PHE A 508 9.02 1.65 -35.79
CA PHE A 508 8.31 2.35 -34.70
C PHE A 508 8.39 3.87 -34.87
N SER A 509 9.55 4.42 -35.26
CA SER A 509 9.66 5.85 -35.63
C SER A 509 8.74 6.19 -36.82
N ALA A 510 8.75 5.37 -37.87
CA ALA A 510 7.91 5.51 -39.06
C ALA A 510 6.41 5.53 -38.71
N MET A 511 5.95 4.55 -37.91
CA MET A 511 4.55 4.43 -37.50
C MET A 511 4.06 5.61 -36.65
N LEU A 512 4.94 6.21 -35.84
CA LEU A 512 4.62 7.37 -34.98
C LEU A 512 4.65 8.71 -35.74
N ARG A 513 5.62 8.88 -36.65
CA ARG A 513 5.92 10.19 -37.27
C ARG A 513 5.36 10.39 -38.68
N LEU A 514 5.22 9.33 -39.48
CA LEU A 514 4.65 9.45 -40.83
C LEU A 514 3.13 9.68 -40.77
N PRO A 515 2.52 10.35 -41.79
CA PRO A 515 1.10 10.73 -41.78
C PRO A 515 0.14 9.58 -41.48
N LYS A 516 -1.02 9.89 -40.92
CA LYS A 516 -2.08 8.91 -40.62
C LYS A 516 -2.65 8.25 -41.89
N ASN A 517 -2.68 8.96 -43.01
CA ASN A 517 -3.27 8.52 -44.27
C ASN A 517 -2.42 7.47 -45.01
N MET A 518 -1.12 7.40 -44.71
CA MET A 518 -0.18 6.44 -45.30
C MET A 518 -0.42 5.03 -44.70
N THR A 519 -0.54 4.00 -45.54
CA THR A 519 -0.93 2.66 -45.06
C THR A 519 0.20 1.99 -44.27
N LEU A 520 -0.12 0.92 -43.53
CA LEU A 520 0.89 0.15 -42.79
C LEU A 520 1.97 -0.40 -43.73
N GLU A 521 1.60 -0.92 -44.90
CA GLU A 521 2.56 -1.49 -45.85
C GLU A 521 3.46 -0.42 -46.47
N ASP A 522 2.91 0.76 -46.81
CA ASP A 522 3.72 1.89 -47.31
C ASP A 522 4.75 2.34 -46.25
N LYS A 523 4.35 2.39 -44.98
CA LYS A 523 5.28 2.72 -43.87
C LYS A 523 6.39 1.66 -43.70
N LYS A 524 6.12 0.38 -43.99
CA LYS A 524 7.16 -0.67 -44.04
C LYS A 524 8.08 -0.49 -45.24
N ILE A 525 7.55 -0.16 -46.41
CA ILE A 525 8.34 0.09 -47.63
C ILE A 525 9.28 1.27 -47.40
N ARG A 526 8.77 2.42 -46.92
CA ARG A 526 9.58 3.58 -46.53
C ARG A 526 10.64 3.25 -45.48
N THR A 527 10.33 2.35 -44.54
CA THR A 527 11.32 1.85 -43.56
C THR A 527 12.44 1.08 -44.24
N LEU A 528 12.15 0.18 -45.19
CA LEU A 528 13.16 -0.59 -45.93
C LEU A 528 14.02 0.30 -46.83
N GLU A 529 13.42 1.26 -47.53
CA GLU A 529 14.14 2.31 -48.29
C GLU A 529 15.12 3.08 -47.40
N THR A 530 14.67 3.52 -46.22
CA THR A 530 15.51 4.28 -45.28
C THR A 530 16.72 3.47 -44.77
N LEU A 531 16.59 2.14 -44.70
CA LEU A 531 17.70 1.24 -44.36
C LEU A 531 18.64 1.00 -45.56
N ASP A 532 18.14 1.08 -46.79
CA ASP A 532 18.91 0.96 -48.04
C ASP A 532 19.70 2.26 -48.33
N GLU A 533 19.06 3.43 -48.15
CA GLU A 533 19.68 4.78 -48.19
C GLU A 533 20.93 4.91 -47.31
N LEU A 534 21.04 4.09 -46.26
CA LEU A 534 22.12 4.08 -45.27
C LEU A 534 22.95 2.78 -45.29
N GLY A 535 22.78 1.91 -46.29
CA GLY A 535 23.56 0.68 -46.47
C GLY A 535 23.36 -0.41 -45.38
N ILE A 536 22.38 -0.25 -44.49
CA ILE A 536 22.12 -1.12 -43.33
C ILE A 536 20.94 -2.08 -43.51
N LEU A 537 20.35 -2.16 -44.71
CA LEU A 537 19.25 -3.08 -45.05
C LEU A 537 19.59 -4.56 -44.73
N HIS A 538 20.86 -4.96 -44.85
CA HIS A 538 21.34 -6.30 -44.51
C HIS A 538 21.28 -6.62 -43.00
N LEU A 539 21.16 -5.60 -42.13
CA LEU A 539 21.07 -5.74 -40.67
C LEU A 539 19.64 -5.68 -40.13
N LYS A 540 18.62 -5.59 -41.00
CA LYS A 540 17.22 -5.33 -40.64
C LYS A 540 16.66 -6.25 -39.53
N ASP A 541 17.06 -7.52 -39.53
CA ASP A 541 16.62 -8.55 -38.57
C ASP A 541 17.52 -8.66 -37.32
N SER A 542 18.68 -7.97 -37.30
CA SER A 542 19.65 -7.98 -36.19
C SER A 542 19.12 -7.20 -34.99
N PHE A 543 19.37 -7.71 -33.77
CA PHE A 543 19.05 -7.01 -32.52
C PHE A 543 20.03 -5.87 -32.24
N ILE A 544 19.51 -4.75 -31.75
CA ILE A 544 20.29 -3.54 -31.45
C ILE A 544 21.20 -3.75 -30.22
N GLY A 545 20.74 -4.53 -29.23
CA GLY A 545 21.59 -4.99 -28.14
C GLY A 545 20.94 -6.12 -27.35
N ARG A 546 21.65 -7.23 -27.15
CA ARG A 546 21.14 -8.38 -26.39
C ARG A 546 22.17 -8.84 -25.37
N SER A 547 21.81 -8.84 -24.10
CA SER A 547 22.68 -9.29 -23.01
C SER A 547 23.22 -10.69 -23.30
N GLY A 548 24.55 -10.86 -23.23
CA GLY A 548 25.22 -12.13 -23.50
C GLY A 548 25.31 -12.53 -24.99
N GLN A 549 25.00 -11.65 -25.95
CA GLN A 549 25.18 -11.92 -27.39
C GLN A 549 25.77 -10.72 -28.13
N ARG A 550 26.46 -10.99 -29.25
CA ARG A 550 27.06 -9.96 -30.11
C ARG A 550 25.98 -9.04 -30.69
N SER A 551 26.08 -7.75 -30.40
CA SER A 551 25.24 -6.70 -31.00
C SER A 551 25.75 -6.24 -32.37
N ILE A 552 24.99 -5.36 -33.02
CA ILE A 552 25.49 -4.49 -34.10
C ILE A 552 26.69 -3.65 -33.63
N SER A 553 27.52 -3.19 -34.56
CA SER A 553 28.68 -2.33 -34.27
C SER A 553 28.30 -0.89 -33.91
N GLY A 554 29.24 -0.10 -33.37
CA GLY A 554 29.01 1.31 -33.04
C GLY A 554 28.61 2.15 -34.26
N GLY A 555 29.32 2.00 -35.40
CA GLY A 555 29.00 2.72 -36.63
C GLY A 555 27.65 2.30 -37.24
N GLU A 556 27.29 1.03 -37.14
CA GLU A 556 25.95 0.55 -37.51
C GLU A 556 24.87 1.17 -36.62
N LYS A 557 25.06 1.15 -35.30
CA LYS A 557 24.14 1.76 -34.33
C LYS A 557 23.93 3.25 -34.61
N ARG A 558 25.01 3.97 -34.98
CA ARG A 558 24.96 5.38 -35.41
C ARG A 558 24.08 5.56 -36.65
N ARG A 559 24.24 4.70 -37.66
CA ARG A 559 23.36 4.69 -38.85
C ARG A 559 21.90 4.33 -38.53
N VAL A 560 21.63 3.44 -37.57
CA VAL A 560 20.24 3.16 -37.10
C VAL A 560 19.64 4.39 -36.40
N SER A 561 20.44 5.12 -35.61
CA SER A 561 20.07 6.39 -34.98
C SER A 561 19.67 7.43 -36.04
N ILE A 562 20.47 7.57 -37.09
CA ILE A 562 20.20 8.44 -38.25
C ILE A 562 18.93 7.96 -39.01
N ALA A 563 18.77 6.66 -39.23
CA ALA A 563 17.61 6.08 -39.92
C ALA A 563 16.28 6.40 -39.22
N CYS A 564 16.24 6.36 -37.88
CA CYS A 564 15.07 6.74 -37.08
C CYS A 564 14.61 8.19 -37.31
N GLU A 565 15.52 9.09 -37.70
CA GLU A 565 15.21 10.48 -38.07
C GLU A 565 14.91 10.63 -39.58
N LEU A 566 15.74 10.00 -40.41
CA LEU A 566 15.68 10.02 -41.88
C LEU A 566 14.39 9.43 -42.45
N VAL A 567 13.71 8.52 -41.72
CA VAL A 567 12.47 7.88 -42.19
C VAL A 567 11.36 8.89 -42.52
N THR A 568 11.37 10.06 -41.86
CA THR A 568 10.46 11.18 -42.13
C THR A 568 10.80 12.01 -43.37
N ASN A 569 11.84 11.61 -44.11
CA ASN A 569 12.35 12.30 -45.30
C ASN A 569 12.54 13.82 -45.09
N PRO A 570 13.44 14.23 -44.17
CA PRO A 570 13.78 15.64 -43.96
C PRO A 570 14.63 16.20 -45.13
N SER A 571 14.46 17.50 -45.41
CA SER A 571 15.29 18.24 -46.38
C SER A 571 16.62 18.67 -45.77
N ILE A 572 16.64 18.98 -44.46
CA ILE A 572 17.83 19.39 -43.71
C ILE A 572 18.06 18.41 -42.56
N LEU A 573 19.28 17.89 -42.42
CA LEU A 573 19.68 16.97 -41.36
C LEU A 573 20.80 17.58 -40.50
N PHE A 574 20.51 17.81 -39.23
CA PHE A 574 21.50 18.23 -38.23
C PHE A 574 22.03 17.01 -37.45
N LEU A 575 23.35 16.89 -37.28
CA LEU A 575 23.97 15.81 -36.50
C LEU A 575 25.00 16.35 -35.49
N ASP A 576 24.82 16.02 -34.22
CA ASP A 576 25.76 16.42 -33.17
C ASP A 576 26.83 15.34 -32.97
N GLU A 577 28.08 15.67 -33.34
CA GLU A 577 29.27 14.82 -33.34
C GLU A 577 29.01 13.37 -33.82
N PRO A 578 28.67 13.15 -35.11
CA PRO A 578 28.33 11.83 -35.64
C PRO A 578 29.45 10.80 -35.50
N THR A 579 30.71 11.22 -35.41
CA THR A 579 31.89 10.35 -35.24
C THR A 579 32.31 10.11 -33.79
N SER A 580 31.64 10.72 -32.79
CA SER A 580 32.04 10.61 -31.39
C SER A 580 31.88 9.19 -30.85
N GLY A 581 32.90 8.68 -30.16
CA GLY A 581 32.91 7.31 -29.62
C GLY A 581 33.08 6.19 -30.66
N LEU A 582 33.37 6.51 -31.92
CA LEU A 582 33.68 5.53 -32.97
C LEU A 582 35.18 5.40 -33.22
N ASP A 583 35.61 4.21 -33.64
CA ASP A 583 36.92 4.02 -34.26
C ASP A 583 37.02 4.71 -35.63
N SER A 584 38.24 4.94 -36.09
CA SER A 584 38.55 5.67 -37.33
C SER A 584 37.85 5.13 -38.58
N PHE A 585 37.73 3.80 -38.69
CA PHE A 585 37.14 3.16 -39.87
C PHE A 585 35.61 3.32 -39.86
N ASN A 586 34.96 3.03 -38.74
CA ASN A 586 33.52 3.25 -38.61
C ASN A 586 33.13 4.74 -38.65
N ALA A 587 33.97 5.64 -38.14
CA ALA A 587 33.79 7.08 -38.26
C ALA A 587 33.79 7.53 -39.73
N PHE A 588 34.76 7.05 -40.53
CA PHE A 588 34.78 7.30 -41.98
C PHE A 588 33.53 6.74 -42.66
N ASN A 589 33.18 5.48 -42.44
CA ASN A 589 32.01 4.83 -43.06
C ASN A 589 30.69 5.56 -42.74
N VAL A 590 30.56 6.19 -41.57
CA VAL A 590 29.39 7.00 -41.20
C VAL A 590 29.38 8.33 -41.95
N VAL A 591 30.50 9.05 -42.05
CA VAL A 591 30.55 10.35 -42.77
C VAL A 591 30.47 10.14 -44.29
N GLU A 592 31.04 9.07 -44.83
CA GLU A 592 30.86 8.67 -46.22
C GLU A 592 29.37 8.40 -46.53
N SER A 593 28.66 7.66 -45.66
CA SER A 593 27.21 7.44 -45.79
C SER A 593 26.45 8.76 -45.83
N LEU A 594 26.85 9.76 -45.03
CA LEU A 594 26.25 11.10 -45.03
C LEU A 594 26.60 11.90 -46.29
N ALA A 595 27.84 11.85 -46.77
CA ALA A 595 28.24 12.52 -48.00
C ALA A 595 27.52 11.96 -49.24
N GLN A 596 27.34 10.63 -49.30
CA GLN A 596 26.53 9.96 -50.31
C GLN A 596 25.04 10.33 -50.17
N LEU A 597 24.50 10.40 -48.95
CA LEU A 597 23.12 10.81 -48.69
C LEU A 597 22.83 12.26 -49.13
N ALA A 598 23.77 13.18 -48.89
CA ALA A 598 23.69 14.55 -49.38
C ALA A 598 23.68 14.58 -50.92
N LYS A 599 24.66 13.94 -51.56
CA LYS A 599 24.90 14.07 -53.01
C LYS A 599 23.89 13.29 -53.86
N ASN A 600 23.53 12.07 -53.47
CA ASN A 600 22.59 11.24 -54.22
C ASN A 600 21.12 11.68 -54.04
N TYR A 601 20.77 12.24 -52.88
CA TYR A 601 19.41 12.63 -52.52
C TYR A 601 19.26 14.12 -52.20
N GLN A 602 20.15 14.97 -52.74
CA GLN A 602 20.13 16.45 -52.65
C GLN A 602 19.89 17.05 -51.23
N ARG A 603 20.17 16.31 -50.16
CA ARG A 603 19.90 16.75 -48.78
C ARG A 603 20.94 17.77 -48.31
N THR A 604 20.53 18.73 -47.49
CA THR A 604 21.44 19.67 -46.82
C THR A 604 21.85 19.08 -45.48
N ILE A 605 23.12 18.73 -45.30
CA ILE A 605 23.58 18.02 -44.10
C ILE A 605 24.58 18.88 -43.34
N ILE A 606 24.31 19.11 -42.05
CA ILE A 606 25.10 19.99 -41.18
C ILE A 606 25.49 19.19 -39.94
N LEU A 607 26.79 18.99 -39.73
CA LEU A 607 27.32 18.24 -38.60
C LEU A 607 28.34 19.02 -37.78
N THR A 608 28.37 18.83 -36.47
CA THR A 608 29.50 19.24 -35.62
C THR A 608 30.55 18.14 -35.62
N ILE A 609 31.83 18.48 -35.64
CA ILE A 609 32.90 17.46 -35.53
C ILE A 609 34.12 17.97 -34.78
N HIS A 610 34.85 17.06 -34.16
CA HIS A 610 36.03 17.32 -33.35
C HIS A 610 37.17 16.40 -33.82
N GLN A 611 38.30 16.99 -34.23
CA GLN A 611 39.52 16.30 -34.69
C GLN A 611 39.25 15.14 -35.69
N PRO A 612 38.59 15.41 -36.84
CA PRO A 612 38.42 14.41 -37.89
C PRO A 612 39.75 14.07 -38.58
N GLN A 613 39.91 12.80 -38.95
CA GLN A 613 41.03 12.33 -39.78
C GLN A 613 40.98 12.91 -41.19
N SER A 614 42.14 13.03 -41.84
CA SER A 614 42.32 13.68 -43.16
C SER A 614 41.42 13.12 -44.26
N ASN A 615 41.09 11.83 -44.23
CA ASN A 615 40.16 11.16 -45.17
C ASN A 615 38.69 11.54 -44.96
N ILE A 616 38.29 11.87 -43.73
CA ILE A 616 36.97 12.40 -43.40
C ILE A 616 36.89 13.87 -43.84
N VAL A 617 37.97 14.62 -43.63
CA VAL A 617 38.08 16.05 -43.96
C VAL A 617 37.88 16.32 -45.45
N THR A 618 38.38 15.43 -46.32
CA THR A 618 38.19 15.53 -47.78
C THR A 618 36.73 15.32 -48.25
N LEU A 619 35.80 14.96 -47.36
CA LEU A 619 34.37 14.79 -47.69
C LEU A 619 33.54 16.07 -47.48
N PHE A 620 34.09 17.11 -46.82
CA PHE A 620 33.36 18.34 -46.51
C PHE A 620 33.31 19.28 -47.72
N ASP A 621 32.11 19.75 -48.06
CA ASP A 621 31.93 20.76 -49.11
C ASP A 621 32.01 22.19 -48.53
N GLN A 622 31.41 22.40 -47.34
CA GLN A 622 31.43 23.66 -46.59
C GLN A 622 32.06 23.48 -45.20
N LEU A 623 32.77 24.49 -44.72
CA LEU A 623 33.37 24.53 -43.38
C LEU A 623 33.03 25.82 -42.63
N ILE A 624 32.59 25.67 -41.38
CA ILE A 624 32.51 26.74 -40.38
C ILE A 624 33.51 26.42 -39.26
N LEU A 625 34.39 27.38 -38.94
CA LEU A 625 35.39 27.26 -37.88
C LEU A 625 35.08 28.24 -36.74
N LEU A 626 34.82 27.70 -35.55
CA LEU A 626 34.54 28.47 -34.33
C LEU A 626 35.76 28.55 -33.41
N GLY A 627 36.16 29.77 -33.08
CA GLY A 627 37.18 30.09 -32.09
C GLY A 627 36.62 30.13 -30.67
N SER A 628 37.51 30.16 -29.66
CA SER A 628 37.08 30.22 -28.26
C SER A 628 36.24 31.48 -27.95
N GLY A 629 35.22 31.32 -27.11
CA GLY A 629 34.20 32.36 -26.87
C GLY A 629 33.17 32.52 -28.00
N GLY A 630 33.05 31.55 -28.91
CA GLY A 630 32.00 31.51 -29.92
C GLY A 630 32.18 32.50 -31.07
N ARG A 631 33.44 32.83 -31.38
CA ARG A 631 33.82 33.72 -32.49
C ARG A 631 33.82 32.94 -33.80
N LEU A 632 33.26 33.52 -34.85
CA LEU A 632 33.45 33.00 -36.21
C LEU A 632 34.86 33.36 -36.71
N ILE A 633 35.64 32.35 -37.10
CA ILE A 633 37.02 32.49 -37.62
C ILE A 633 37.09 32.23 -39.13
N TYR A 634 36.22 31.36 -39.65
CA TYR A 634 36.04 31.12 -41.08
C TYR A 634 34.65 30.52 -41.33
N SER A 635 34.01 30.90 -42.44
CA SER A 635 32.82 30.25 -43.00
C SER A 635 32.91 30.29 -44.53
N GLY A 636 32.99 29.13 -45.18
CA GLY A 636 33.01 29.04 -46.64
C GLY A 636 33.36 27.65 -47.17
N ALA A 637 33.52 27.55 -48.48
CA ALA A 637 33.83 26.28 -49.16
C ALA A 637 35.15 25.70 -48.63
N PHE A 638 35.18 24.42 -48.30
CA PHE A 638 36.35 23.83 -47.65
C PHE A 638 37.61 23.89 -48.54
N ALA A 639 37.45 23.74 -49.86
CA ALA A 639 38.55 23.82 -50.83
C ALA A 639 39.34 25.15 -50.78
N THR A 640 38.71 26.29 -50.48
CA THR A 640 39.38 27.60 -50.39
C THR A 640 39.98 27.88 -49.01
N CYS A 641 39.73 27.01 -48.02
CA CYS A 641 40.15 27.23 -46.64
C CYS A 641 41.68 27.34 -46.50
N ASN A 642 42.44 26.42 -47.11
CA ASN A 642 43.91 26.44 -47.02
C ASN A 642 44.52 27.68 -47.69
N GLU A 643 43.92 28.13 -48.80
CA GLU A 643 44.35 29.34 -49.50
C GLU A 643 44.10 30.60 -48.66
N TYR A 644 42.92 30.71 -48.03
CA TYR A 644 42.59 31.80 -47.11
C TYR A 644 43.56 31.86 -45.92
N PHE A 645 43.80 30.74 -45.23
CA PHE A 645 44.72 30.71 -44.08
C PHE A 645 46.17 31.00 -44.50
N THR A 646 46.60 30.55 -45.69
CA THR A 646 47.90 30.92 -46.27
C THR A 646 47.98 32.44 -46.53
N LYS A 647 46.95 33.05 -47.13
CA LYS A 647 46.90 34.50 -47.42
C LYS A 647 47.00 35.38 -46.17
N ILE A 648 46.47 34.95 -45.03
CA ILE A 648 46.57 35.69 -43.76
C ILE A 648 47.83 35.35 -42.93
N GLY A 649 48.82 34.67 -43.51
CA GLY A 649 50.10 34.37 -42.86
C GLY A 649 50.13 33.10 -41.99
N HIS A 650 49.14 32.21 -42.14
CA HIS A 650 49.01 30.96 -41.39
C HIS A 650 48.87 29.73 -42.31
N PRO A 651 49.88 29.40 -43.14
CA PRO A 651 49.86 28.18 -43.95
C PRO A 651 49.89 26.91 -43.09
N CYS A 652 49.15 25.88 -43.52
CA CYS A 652 49.23 24.56 -42.90
C CYS A 652 50.59 23.89 -43.21
N PRO A 653 51.31 23.32 -42.24
CA PRO A 653 52.56 22.59 -42.49
C PRO A 653 52.37 21.37 -43.38
N THR A 654 53.39 21.05 -44.18
CA THR A 654 53.38 19.87 -45.07
C THR A 654 53.29 18.56 -44.28
N GLY A 655 52.40 17.66 -44.71
CA GLY A 655 52.14 16.38 -44.03
C GLY A 655 51.29 16.49 -42.74
N TYR A 656 50.91 17.69 -42.31
CA TYR A 656 50.05 17.89 -41.14
C TYR A 656 48.57 17.85 -41.53
N ASN A 657 47.69 17.30 -40.67
CA ASN A 657 46.25 17.27 -40.92
C ASN A 657 45.67 18.69 -40.80
N ILE A 658 45.09 19.20 -41.88
CA ILE A 658 44.51 20.56 -41.91
C ILE A 658 43.41 20.77 -40.86
N ALA A 659 42.61 19.74 -40.53
CA ALA A 659 41.59 19.90 -39.48
C ALA A 659 42.21 20.05 -38.08
N ASP A 660 43.25 19.28 -37.77
CA ASP A 660 44.01 19.47 -36.54
C ASP A 660 44.71 20.83 -36.54
N PHE A 661 45.29 21.28 -37.67
CA PHE A 661 45.93 22.60 -37.78
C PHE A 661 44.96 23.75 -37.47
N LEU A 662 43.74 23.68 -38.00
CA LEU A 662 42.71 24.69 -37.76
C LEU A 662 42.21 24.67 -36.31
N ILE A 663 42.07 23.49 -35.70
CA ILE A 663 41.71 23.36 -34.28
C ILE A 663 42.86 23.93 -33.41
N ASP A 664 44.11 23.57 -33.70
CA ASP A 664 45.30 24.11 -33.07
C ASP A 664 45.35 25.64 -33.16
N LEU A 665 45.12 26.21 -34.35
CA LEU A 665 45.10 27.66 -34.58
C LEU A 665 44.04 28.34 -33.71
N THR A 666 42.86 27.73 -33.52
CA THR A 666 41.82 28.24 -32.61
C THR A 666 42.11 28.02 -31.12
N MET A 667 43.16 27.26 -30.77
CA MET A 667 43.57 26.93 -29.39
C MET A 667 44.90 27.55 -28.93
N LYS A 668 45.75 27.99 -29.86
CA LYS A 668 47.22 28.00 -29.70
C LYS A 668 47.84 28.95 -28.68
N TYR A 669 47.06 29.66 -27.86
CA TYR A 669 47.57 30.46 -26.75
C TYR A 669 47.27 29.94 -25.34
N ARG A 670 46.41 28.92 -25.18
CA ARG A 670 46.06 28.40 -23.84
C ARG A 670 47.19 27.63 -23.12
N ILE A 671 48.33 27.40 -23.78
CA ILE A 671 49.38 26.46 -23.33
C ILE A 671 50.67 27.17 -22.87
N THR A 672 50.93 28.39 -23.31
CA THR A 672 52.20 29.13 -23.11
C THR A 672 52.52 29.42 -21.62
N ARG A 673 51.56 29.25 -20.71
CA ARG A 673 51.69 29.53 -19.27
C ARG A 673 52.21 28.38 -18.39
N SER A 674 52.31 27.14 -18.88
CA SER A 674 52.66 25.99 -18.02
C SER A 674 54.17 25.73 -17.81
N LYS A 675 55.07 26.60 -18.30
CA LYS A 675 56.54 26.35 -18.28
C LYS A 675 57.43 27.49 -17.79
N LYS A 676 56.89 28.46 -17.03
CA LYS A 676 57.69 29.51 -16.35
C LYS A 676 57.20 29.81 -14.92
N LEU A 677 57.40 28.88 -13.98
CA LEU A 677 57.49 29.24 -12.55
C LEU A 677 58.25 28.24 -11.64
N THR A 678 59.52 27.99 -11.95
CA THR A 678 60.53 27.60 -10.93
C THR A 678 61.91 28.05 -11.40
N GLY A 679 62.28 29.28 -11.08
CA GLY A 679 63.65 29.75 -11.21
C GLY A 679 64.35 29.70 -9.86
N HIS A 680 65.31 28.80 -9.70
CA HIS A 680 66.47 29.06 -8.84
C HIS A 680 67.72 28.39 -9.42
N THR A 681 68.85 29.04 -9.19
CA THR A 681 70.09 28.86 -9.94
C THR A 681 71.10 27.94 -9.25
N THR A 682 71.74 27.07 -10.04
CA THR A 682 73.17 26.78 -9.94
C THR A 682 73.74 26.53 -11.35
N ASN A 683 75.05 26.71 -11.49
CA ASN A 683 75.75 26.63 -12.77
C ASN A 683 76.07 25.17 -13.14
N GLU A 684 76.05 24.81 -14.42
CA GLU A 684 77.29 24.72 -15.23
C GLU A 684 76.95 24.47 -16.72
N ALA A 685 77.97 24.30 -17.57
CA ALA A 685 77.87 24.37 -19.03
C ALA A 685 78.04 23.00 -19.73
N SER A 686 78.17 23.05 -21.06
CA SER A 686 78.55 21.96 -22.01
C SER A 686 77.46 20.96 -22.45
N THR A 687 76.95 21.22 -23.67
CA THR A 687 76.86 20.30 -24.83
C THR A 687 76.43 18.83 -24.65
N ASP A 688 75.31 18.55 -25.33
CA ASP A 688 75.16 17.52 -26.37
C ASP A 688 75.18 16.00 -26.08
N LEU A 689 74.09 15.40 -26.58
CA LEU A 689 73.99 14.15 -27.33
C LEU A 689 73.93 12.78 -26.62
N GLN A 690 72.97 12.02 -27.16
CA GLN A 690 72.92 10.57 -27.35
C GLN A 690 72.52 9.61 -26.20
N ARG A 691 71.65 8.69 -26.62
CA ARG A 691 71.61 7.23 -26.41
C ARG A 691 72.79 6.62 -25.60
N ASP A 692 72.61 5.51 -24.86
CA ASP A 692 71.70 4.39 -25.18
C ASP A 692 71.09 3.66 -23.96
N SER A 693 70.50 2.48 -24.18
CA SER A 693 69.73 1.66 -23.23
C SER A 693 70.54 0.70 -22.34
N SER A 694 69.83 0.09 -21.34
CA SER A 694 70.21 -1.11 -20.54
C SER A 694 71.47 -0.99 -19.64
N GLU A 695 71.72 -1.83 -18.64
CA GLU A 695 71.07 -3.06 -18.08
C GLU A 695 70.62 -2.79 -16.60
N GLU A 696 70.08 -3.67 -15.73
CA GLU A 696 69.64 -5.09 -15.69
C GLU A 696 68.55 -5.20 -14.56
N GLY A 697 68.15 -6.40 -14.10
CA GLY A 697 67.30 -6.58 -12.91
C GLY A 697 66.54 -7.92 -12.75
N GLN A 698 67.12 -9.07 -13.11
CA GLN A 698 66.47 -10.40 -12.99
C GLN A 698 66.04 -10.79 -11.56
N GLY A 699 65.04 -11.65 -11.32
CA GLY A 699 64.09 -12.36 -12.21
C GLY A 699 63.69 -13.76 -11.68
N ASN A 700 62.50 -14.29 -12.05
CA ASN A 700 62.23 -15.75 -12.03
C ASN A 700 60.93 -16.17 -12.78
N TYR A 701 60.87 -17.42 -13.25
CA TYR A 701 59.72 -18.09 -13.94
C TYR A 701 58.79 -18.77 -12.90
N GLY A 702 57.49 -19.11 -13.08
CA GLY A 702 56.69 -19.73 -14.16
C GLY A 702 55.98 -21.00 -13.58
N PRO A 703 54.99 -21.69 -14.20
CA PRO A 703 54.28 -21.48 -15.47
C PRO A 703 52.71 -21.54 -15.37
N GLU A 704 52.08 -21.68 -16.54
CA GLU A 704 50.66 -21.94 -16.92
C GLU A 704 49.60 -22.48 -15.91
N ALA A 705 48.43 -21.82 -15.91
CA ALA A 705 47.08 -22.41 -15.90
C ALA A 705 46.05 -21.36 -16.39
N GLY A 706 44.87 -21.77 -16.92
CA GLY A 706 43.86 -20.84 -17.46
C GLY A 706 42.46 -21.01 -16.87
N GLY A 707 41.63 -19.97 -16.97
CA GLY A 707 40.21 -20.02 -16.59
C GLY A 707 39.57 -18.67 -16.20
N ASP A 708 38.88 -18.06 -17.17
CA ASP A 708 37.74 -17.11 -17.04
C ASP A 708 37.83 -15.79 -16.21
N GLU A 709 36.77 -15.00 -16.38
CA GLU A 709 36.35 -13.78 -15.66
C GLU A 709 37.35 -12.61 -15.52
N THR A 710 37.43 -11.79 -16.56
CA THR A 710 37.79 -10.36 -16.41
C THR A 710 36.54 -9.51 -16.20
N GLU A 711 36.22 -9.18 -14.95
CA GLU A 711 35.19 -8.18 -14.64
C GLU A 711 35.55 -6.82 -15.27
N LEU A 712 34.67 -6.35 -16.15
CA LEU A 712 34.72 -4.99 -16.70
C LEU A 712 34.23 -4.00 -15.62
N LEU A 713 35.09 -3.71 -14.64
CA LEU A 713 34.85 -2.70 -13.61
C LEU A 713 34.66 -1.32 -14.24
N ILE A 714 33.39 -0.95 -14.46
CA ILE A 714 32.98 0.33 -15.03
C ILE A 714 33.45 1.45 -14.09
N ARG A 715 34.56 2.12 -14.47
CA ARG A 715 35.13 3.26 -13.74
C ARG A 715 34.30 4.53 -13.93
N ARG A 716 33.03 4.48 -13.51
CA ARG A 716 32.06 5.58 -13.56
C ARG A 716 32.56 6.74 -12.68
N SER A 717 32.62 7.93 -13.25
CA SER A 717 33.15 9.14 -12.62
C SER A 717 32.17 9.76 -11.60
N SER A 718 31.92 9.09 -10.48
CA SER A 718 31.14 9.62 -9.35
C SER A 718 32.00 10.25 -8.25
N GLY A 719 33.17 10.82 -8.60
CA GLY A 719 34.08 11.54 -7.71
C GLY A 719 33.56 12.89 -7.19
N ARG A 720 32.25 13.04 -6.98
CA ARG A 720 31.62 14.28 -6.50
C ARG A 720 31.64 14.35 -4.97
N SER A 721 32.84 14.23 -4.40
CA SER A 721 33.06 14.29 -2.96
C SER A 721 32.78 15.69 -2.40
N ARG A 722 32.40 15.75 -1.11
CA ARG A 722 32.02 16.96 -0.40
C ARG A 722 33.26 17.76 0.00
N VAL A 723 33.49 18.92 -0.64
CA VAL A 723 34.53 19.88 -0.23
C VAL A 723 33.97 21.29 0.03
N TYR A 724 32.89 21.68 -0.66
CA TYR A 724 32.17 22.95 -0.41
C TYR A 724 31.23 22.89 0.80
N ALA A 725 31.78 22.56 1.98
CA ALA A 725 31.08 22.59 3.26
C ALA A 725 32.02 22.87 4.46
N ALA A 726 33.29 23.21 4.24
CA ALA A 726 34.31 23.30 5.29
C ALA A 726 35.31 24.45 5.07
N LEU A 727 34.80 25.69 4.92
CA LEU A 727 35.60 26.93 5.04
C LEU A 727 34.71 28.17 5.35
N GLY A 728 33.63 27.94 6.12
CA GLY A 728 32.63 28.96 6.48
C GLY A 728 32.78 29.54 7.90
N ALA A 729 33.98 29.48 8.49
CA ALA A 729 34.22 29.89 9.87
C ALA A 729 35.66 30.36 10.12
N ILE A 730 35.98 31.57 9.66
CA ILE A 730 36.97 32.52 10.22
C ILE A 730 36.63 33.89 9.60
N HIS A 731 36.74 34.98 10.37
CA HIS A 731 36.24 36.30 10.01
C HIS A 731 37.34 37.37 10.19
N ASN A 732 37.36 38.37 9.30
CA ASN A 732 38.30 39.52 9.23
C ASN A 732 39.77 39.11 8.98
N GLN A 733 40.45 39.60 7.93
CA GLN A 733 40.75 41.03 7.76
C GLN A 733 40.99 41.45 6.28
N SER A 734 41.11 42.78 6.12
CA SER A 734 41.48 43.57 4.95
C SER A 734 42.38 42.93 3.88
N GLY A 735 42.00 43.11 2.61
CA GLY A 735 42.90 42.96 1.45
C GLY A 735 42.19 42.91 0.11
N LEU A 736 42.21 44.01 -0.64
CA LEU A 736 41.98 43.99 -2.10
C LEU A 736 43.33 43.80 -2.80
N PRO A 737 43.47 42.82 -3.70
CA PRO A 737 44.41 42.87 -4.81
C PRO A 737 43.66 43.20 -6.11
N GLU A 738 44.21 44.11 -6.91
CA GLU A 738 43.66 44.43 -8.23
C GLU A 738 44.03 43.33 -9.25
N GLU A 739 43.05 42.57 -9.75
CA GLU A 739 43.26 41.70 -10.91
C GLU A 739 43.40 42.54 -12.19
N SER A 740 44.62 42.95 -12.52
CA SER A 740 44.91 43.82 -13.66
C SER A 740 45.73 43.13 -14.77
N HIS A 741 45.41 43.47 -16.02
CA HIS A 741 46.23 43.34 -17.23
C HIS A 741 46.67 41.96 -17.78
N GLN A 742 46.11 40.82 -17.36
CA GLN A 742 46.54 39.50 -17.90
C GLN A 742 45.45 38.62 -18.55
N SER A 743 44.28 39.17 -18.84
CA SER A 743 43.17 38.50 -19.56
C SER A 743 42.91 39.06 -20.97
N ALA A 744 43.67 40.07 -21.40
CA ALA A 744 43.42 40.81 -22.64
C ALA A 744 44.07 40.19 -23.89
N GLU A 745 45.31 39.68 -23.78
CA GLU A 745 46.08 39.21 -24.95
C GLU A 745 45.49 37.94 -25.60
N ASP A 746 45.02 36.98 -24.80
CA ASP A 746 44.42 35.72 -25.28
C ASP A 746 43.19 35.93 -26.19
N PHE A 747 42.48 37.05 -26.02
CA PHE A 747 41.36 37.41 -26.90
C PHE A 747 41.81 38.17 -28.14
N SER A 748 42.87 38.98 -28.04
CA SER A 748 43.39 39.83 -29.12
C SER A 748 43.65 39.04 -30.42
N PHE A 749 44.32 37.88 -30.34
CA PHE A 749 44.61 37.07 -31.53
C PHE A 749 43.36 36.48 -32.19
N LEU A 750 42.38 36.01 -31.40
CA LEU A 750 41.14 35.46 -31.95
C LEU A 750 40.22 36.55 -32.51
N ASP A 751 40.25 37.76 -31.95
CA ASP A 751 39.57 38.92 -32.53
C ASP A 751 40.31 39.48 -33.76
N GLN A 752 41.64 39.35 -33.86
CA GLN A 752 42.41 39.64 -35.08
C GLN A 752 42.06 38.66 -36.21
N LEU A 753 42.04 37.35 -35.96
CA LEU A 753 41.60 36.36 -36.95
C LEU A 753 40.16 36.60 -37.41
N ARG A 754 39.27 36.97 -36.49
CA ARG A 754 37.89 37.38 -36.79
C ARG A 754 37.83 38.63 -37.66
N ALA A 755 38.63 39.65 -37.35
CA ALA A 755 38.69 40.89 -38.14
C ALA A 755 39.21 40.63 -39.57
N ASN A 756 40.26 39.81 -39.72
CA ASN A 756 40.77 39.36 -41.02
C ASN A 756 39.72 38.60 -41.83
N PHE A 757 38.86 37.80 -41.17
CA PHE A 757 37.75 37.14 -41.85
C PHE A 757 36.65 38.13 -42.26
N GLN A 758 36.28 39.06 -41.37
CA GLN A 758 35.26 40.08 -41.65
C GLN A 758 35.65 41.06 -42.77
N THR A 759 36.95 41.31 -42.98
CA THR A 759 37.45 42.11 -44.12
C THR A 759 37.63 41.30 -45.41
N SER A 760 37.56 39.96 -45.36
CA SER A 760 37.77 39.10 -46.53
C SER A 760 36.63 39.16 -47.56
N GLU A 761 36.98 38.93 -48.83
CA GLU A 761 36.02 38.81 -49.95
C GLU A 761 34.94 37.75 -49.69
N ILE A 762 35.28 36.68 -48.96
CA ILE A 762 34.37 35.57 -48.59
C ILE A 762 33.25 36.09 -47.69
N TYR A 763 33.58 36.89 -46.66
CA TYR A 763 32.58 37.47 -45.77
C TYR A 763 31.80 38.63 -46.43
N GLN A 764 32.49 39.49 -47.20
CA GLN A 764 31.84 40.62 -47.87
C GLN A 764 30.80 40.17 -48.90
N SER A 765 31.14 39.19 -49.75
CA SER A 765 30.20 38.64 -50.74
C SER A 765 28.99 37.95 -50.08
N PHE A 766 29.19 37.27 -48.95
CA PHE A 766 28.10 36.72 -48.15
C PHE A 766 27.18 37.80 -47.56
N ASP A 767 27.71 38.83 -46.89
CA ASP A 767 26.91 39.88 -46.23
C ASP A 767 26.17 40.75 -47.26
N GLN A 768 26.75 40.97 -48.45
CA GLN A 768 26.07 41.60 -49.60
C GLN A 768 24.92 40.74 -50.15
N HIS A 769 25.13 39.44 -50.35
CA HIS A 769 24.05 38.52 -50.76
C HIS A 769 22.93 38.49 -49.72
N PHE A 770 23.28 38.40 -48.43
CA PHE A 770 22.30 38.34 -47.35
C PHE A 770 21.44 39.61 -47.26
N LYS A 771 22.05 40.80 -47.36
CA LYS A 771 21.32 42.08 -47.44
C LYS A 771 20.37 42.13 -48.64
N THR A 772 20.87 41.76 -49.82
CA THR A 772 20.09 41.70 -51.06
C THR A 772 18.88 40.76 -50.93
N VAL A 773 19.05 39.63 -50.23
CA VAL A 773 17.96 38.70 -49.91
C VAL A 773 16.98 39.30 -48.91
N GLN A 774 17.46 39.92 -47.83
CA GLN A 774 16.63 40.52 -46.78
C GLN A 774 15.75 41.65 -47.31
N GLU A 775 16.27 42.48 -48.22
CA GLU A 775 15.53 43.52 -48.93
C GLU A 775 14.47 42.95 -49.90
N ARG A 776 14.80 41.86 -50.62
CA ARG A 776 13.87 41.16 -51.54
C ARG A 776 12.81 40.32 -50.83
N GLY A 777 13.06 39.91 -49.58
CA GLY A 777 12.21 39.01 -48.79
C GLY A 777 10.79 39.52 -48.58
N LEU A 778 10.58 40.84 -48.62
CA LEU A 778 9.26 41.49 -48.52
C LEU A 778 8.35 41.28 -49.75
N ILE A 779 8.88 40.76 -50.87
CA ILE A 779 8.18 40.69 -52.17
C ILE A 779 7.88 39.25 -52.61
N LEU A 780 8.53 38.24 -52.02
CA LEU A 780 8.62 36.88 -52.56
C LEU A 780 7.39 35.96 -52.38
N GLY A 781 6.19 36.51 -52.24
CA GLY A 781 4.94 35.75 -52.17
C GLY A 781 4.51 35.01 -53.45
N ASN A 782 5.25 35.14 -54.57
CA ASN A 782 4.76 34.73 -55.89
C ASN A 782 5.78 33.95 -56.78
N SER A 783 6.97 33.62 -56.27
CA SER A 783 7.98 32.86 -57.03
C SER A 783 7.65 31.37 -57.15
N GLY A 784 8.16 30.70 -58.19
CA GLY A 784 7.90 29.27 -58.43
C GLY A 784 8.42 28.36 -57.31
N VAL A 785 9.65 28.61 -56.85
CA VAL A 785 10.28 27.88 -55.73
C VAL A 785 9.52 28.14 -54.42
N GLY A 786 9.07 29.38 -54.18
CA GLY A 786 8.22 29.71 -53.04
C GLY A 786 6.92 28.92 -53.04
N LYS A 787 6.25 28.81 -54.20
CA LYS A 787 5.03 28.00 -54.35
C LYS A 787 5.27 26.50 -54.12
N GLN A 788 6.34 25.93 -54.67
CA GLN A 788 6.67 24.51 -54.42
C GLN A 788 6.92 24.23 -52.94
N LEU A 789 7.74 25.05 -52.27
CA LEU A 789 7.99 24.90 -50.82
C LEU A 789 6.69 25.09 -50.01
N HIS A 790 5.83 26.05 -50.38
CA HIS A 790 4.59 26.31 -49.66
C HIS A 790 3.55 25.20 -49.86
N VAL A 791 3.49 24.56 -51.03
CA VAL A 791 2.65 23.36 -51.28
C VAL A 791 3.17 22.16 -50.48
N PHE A 792 4.48 21.91 -50.50
CA PHE A 792 5.11 20.85 -49.70
C PHE A 792 4.87 21.03 -48.19
N LEU A 793 5.03 22.25 -47.69
CA LEU A 793 4.75 22.60 -46.29
C LEU A 793 3.26 22.40 -45.92
N LEU A 794 2.32 22.68 -46.83
CA LEU A 794 0.89 22.42 -46.60
C LEU A 794 0.57 20.92 -46.59
N ALA A 795 1.09 20.15 -47.55
CA ALA A 795 0.92 18.69 -47.60
C ALA A 795 1.47 18.00 -46.33
N ARG A 796 2.61 18.48 -45.82
CA ARG A 796 3.27 17.99 -44.61
C ARG A 796 2.68 18.53 -43.30
N SER A 797 1.79 19.53 -43.36
CA SER A 797 1.17 20.17 -42.18
C SER A 797 -0.01 19.39 -41.58
N SER A 798 -0.54 18.37 -42.25
CA SER A 798 -1.79 17.71 -41.85
C SER A 798 -1.63 16.24 -41.47
N ASN A 799 -2.54 15.76 -40.62
CA ASN A 799 -2.71 14.34 -40.26
C ASN A 799 -1.51 13.65 -39.57
N ARG A 800 -0.99 14.22 -38.47
CA ARG A 800 -0.23 13.44 -37.45
C ARG A 800 -1.09 12.30 -36.88
N VAL A 801 -0.45 11.26 -36.36
CA VAL A 801 -1.09 10.10 -35.74
C VAL A 801 -1.81 10.48 -34.44
N GLY A 802 -3.09 10.11 -34.31
CA GLY A 802 -3.94 10.45 -33.15
C GLY A 802 -3.63 9.64 -31.88
N PHE A 803 -4.04 10.17 -30.72
CA PHE A 803 -3.73 9.62 -29.38
C PHE A 803 -3.92 8.10 -29.24
N ILE A 804 -5.09 7.57 -29.60
CA ILE A 804 -5.40 6.13 -29.49
C ILE A 804 -4.42 5.29 -30.31
N GLN A 805 -4.08 5.74 -31.52
CA GLN A 805 -3.16 5.03 -32.41
C GLN A 805 -1.71 5.13 -31.91
N GLN A 806 -1.29 6.28 -31.34
CA GLN A 806 -0.01 6.38 -30.62
C GLN A 806 0.05 5.41 -29.44
N PHE A 807 -1.00 5.36 -28.62
CA PHE A 807 -1.10 4.46 -27.47
C PHE A 807 -1.01 2.99 -27.91
N LEU A 808 -1.69 2.58 -28.97
CA LEU A 808 -1.62 1.21 -29.51
C LEU A 808 -0.21 0.87 -30.04
N ILE A 809 0.44 1.79 -30.77
CA ILE A 809 1.81 1.60 -31.27
C ILE A 809 2.82 1.47 -30.10
N LEU A 810 2.73 2.36 -29.12
CA LEU A 810 3.60 2.37 -27.94
C LEU A 810 3.36 1.16 -27.03
N SER A 811 2.10 0.73 -26.90
CA SER A 811 1.74 -0.50 -26.20
C SER A 811 2.32 -1.73 -26.92
N GLY A 812 2.22 -1.78 -28.25
CA GLY A 812 2.88 -2.83 -29.05
C GLY A 812 4.40 -2.85 -28.87
N ARG A 813 5.05 -1.68 -28.78
CA ARG A 813 6.50 -1.55 -28.49
C ARG A 813 6.85 -2.04 -27.09
N ALA A 814 6.12 -1.60 -26.07
CA ALA A 814 6.34 -1.96 -24.68
C ALA A 814 6.06 -3.45 -24.40
N PHE A 815 4.99 -4.00 -24.97
CA PHE A 815 4.65 -5.42 -24.89
C PHE A 815 5.70 -6.30 -25.57
N LYS A 816 6.21 -5.90 -26.74
CA LYS A 816 7.33 -6.59 -27.41
C LYS A 816 8.64 -6.52 -26.60
N ASN A 817 8.91 -5.41 -25.91
CA ASN A 817 10.04 -5.31 -24.97
C ASN A 817 9.88 -6.31 -23.80
N LEU A 818 8.72 -6.30 -23.12
CA LEU A 818 8.40 -7.18 -21.99
C LEU A 818 8.45 -8.68 -22.37
N TYR A 819 7.86 -9.05 -23.51
CA TYR A 819 7.86 -10.43 -24.00
C TYR A 819 9.25 -10.95 -24.36
N ARG A 820 10.17 -10.08 -24.84
CA ARG A 820 11.55 -10.46 -25.17
C ARG A 820 12.50 -10.48 -23.98
N ASN A 821 12.23 -9.69 -22.95
CA ASN A 821 12.93 -9.72 -21.66
C ASN A 821 12.01 -10.26 -20.53
N PRO A 822 11.53 -11.52 -20.60
CA PRO A 822 10.54 -12.05 -19.66
C PRO A 822 11.08 -12.30 -18.25
N MET A 823 12.39 -12.10 -18.01
CA MET A 823 13.05 -12.41 -16.73
C MET A 823 12.35 -11.76 -15.54
N LEU A 824 12.01 -10.46 -15.62
CA LEU A 824 11.33 -9.75 -14.54
C LEU A 824 9.94 -10.35 -14.24
N MET A 825 9.17 -10.66 -15.28
CA MET A 825 7.84 -11.26 -15.16
C MET A 825 7.92 -12.69 -14.58
N LEU A 826 8.86 -13.50 -15.07
CA LEU A 826 9.11 -14.85 -14.58
C LEU A 826 9.51 -14.85 -13.11
N SER A 827 10.38 -13.91 -12.68
CA SER A 827 10.77 -13.75 -11.28
C SER A 827 9.57 -13.41 -10.38
N HIS A 828 8.67 -12.52 -10.80
CA HIS A 828 7.45 -12.21 -10.03
C HIS A 828 6.48 -13.39 -9.92
N TYR A 829 6.29 -14.16 -11.00
CA TYR A 829 5.42 -15.35 -10.96
C TYR A 829 6.02 -16.48 -10.13
N LEU A 830 7.32 -16.75 -10.28
CA LEU A 830 8.03 -17.75 -9.48
C LEU A 830 7.99 -17.39 -7.99
N LEU A 831 8.25 -16.12 -7.65
CA LEU A 831 8.17 -15.63 -6.27
C LEU A 831 6.76 -15.81 -5.69
N ALA A 832 5.71 -15.44 -6.42
CA ALA A 832 4.33 -15.59 -5.95
C ALA A 832 3.91 -17.05 -5.73
N ILE A 833 4.32 -17.96 -6.63
CA ILE A 833 4.01 -19.40 -6.51
C ILE A 833 4.79 -20.03 -5.34
N LEU A 834 6.09 -19.77 -5.22
CA LEU A 834 6.91 -20.27 -4.11
C LEU A 834 6.41 -19.73 -2.76
N LEU A 835 6.08 -18.44 -2.68
CA LEU A 835 5.51 -17.83 -1.48
C LEU A 835 4.17 -18.46 -1.12
N ALA A 836 3.27 -18.63 -2.09
CA ALA A 836 1.96 -19.24 -1.84
C ALA A 836 2.09 -20.68 -1.34
N ALA A 837 3.01 -21.48 -1.91
CA ALA A 837 3.28 -22.84 -1.45
C ALA A 837 3.86 -22.89 -0.02
N VAL A 838 4.82 -22.01 0.30
CA VAL A 838 5.39 -21.91 1.67
C VAL A 838 4.32 -21.49 2.68
N CYS A 839 3.52 -20.48 2.38
CA CYS A 839 2.49 -20.02 3.30
C CYS A 839 1.31 -21.00 3.43
N ALA A 840 0.89 -21.65 2.34
CA ALA A 840 -0.15 -22.70 2.40
C ALA A 840 0.30 -23.94 3.20
N SER A 841 1.60 -24.23 3.23
CA SER A 841 2.19 -25.28 4.07
C SER A 841 2.26 -24.87 5.55
N LEU A 842 2.81 -23.68 5.84
CA LEU A 842 3.00 -23.19 7.22
C LEU A 842 1.70 -22.84 7.95
N PHE A 843 0.67 -22.39 7.23
CA PHE A 843 -0.61 -21.96 7.78
C PHE A 843 -1.75 -22.91 7.35
N HIS A 844 -1.47 -24.19 7.12
CA HIS A 844 -2.49 -25.16 6.66
C HIS A 844 -3.60 -25.37 7.71
N GLY A 845 -4.87 -25.22 7.30
CA GLY A 845 -6.04 -25.59 8.10
C GLY A 845 -6.22 -24.83 9.42
N VAL A 846 -6.09 -23.50 9.43
CA VAL A 846 -6.06 -22.67 10.64
C VAL A 846 -7.33 -22.80 11.48
N THR A 847 -7.14 -23.18 12.74
CA THR A 847 -8.16 -23.37 13.79
C THR A 847 -8.96 -22.10 14.12
N LEU A 848 -10.10 -22.26 14.82
CA LEU A 848 -10.95 -21.13 15.28
C LEU A 848 -10.71 -20.85 16.77
N ASP A 849 -9.45 -20.76 17.17
CA ASP A 849 -9.01 -20.44 18.52
C ASP A 849 -8.14 -19.17 18.50
N ILE A 850 -7.63 -18.75 19.65
CA ILE A 850 -6.79 -17.55 19.76
C ILE A 850 -5.48 -17.71 18.96
N ALA A 851 -4.85 -18.89 18.96
CA ALA A 851 -3.65 -19.13 18.15
C ALA A 851 -3.98 -19.09 16.64
N GLY A 852 -5.12 -19.63 16.23
CA GLY A 852 -5.61 -19.54 14.85
C GLY A 852 -5.96 -18.12 14.40
N PHE A 853 -6.45 -17.25 15.30
CA PHE A 853 -6.61 -15.83 14.99
C PHE A 853 -5.26 -15.13 14.81
N GLN A 854 -4.27 -15.41 15.68
CA GLN A 854 -2.90 -14.90 15.52
C GLN A 854 -2.26 -15.42 14.21
N GLY A 855 -2.54 -16.67 13.82
CA GLY A 855 -2.11 -17.24 12.54
C GLY A 855 -2.62 -16.45 11.32
N ARG A 856 -3.92 -16.11 11.31
CA ARG A 856 -4.54 -15.27 10.26
C ARG A 856 -3.89 -13.88 10.19
N MET A 857 -3.69 -13.22 11.34
CA MET A 857 -3.00 -11.92 11.41
C MET A 857 -1.57 -12.00 10.87
N GLY A 858 -0.79 -12.99 11.31
CA GLY A 858 0.60 -13.18 10.87
C GLY A 858 0.70 -13.42 9.37
N LEU A 859 -0.21 -14.24 8.82
CA LEU A 859 -0.26 -14.51 7.38
C LEU A 859 -0.55 -13.26 6.56
N PHE A 860 -1.60 -12.50 6.90
CA PHE A 860 -1.98 -11.30 6.14
C PHE A 860 -0.88 -10.23 6.18
N PHE A 861 -0.25 -10.04 7.34
CA PHE A 861 0.87 -9.10 7.50
C PHE A 861 2.07 -9.51 6.62
N PHE A 862 2.40 -10.81 6.57
CA PHE A 862 3.52 -11.33 5.77
C PHE A 862 3.28 -11.20 4.25
N ILE A 863 2.06 -11.48 3.77
CA ILE A 863 1.69 -11.30 2.36
C ILE A 863 1.82 -9.82 1.94
N LEU A 864 1.29 -8.89 2.74
CA LEU A 864 1.37 -7.45 2.47
C LEU A 864 2.82 -6.96 2.50
N ALA A 865 3.62 -7.38 3.49
CA ALA A 865 5.04 -7.03 3.58
C ALA A 865 5.79 -7.41 2.29
N LEU A 866 5.66 -8.65 1.84
CA LEU A 866 6.39 -9.14 0.67
C LEU A 866 5.91 -8.51 -0.65
N PHE A 867 4.61 -8.29 -0.84
CA PHE A 867 4.13 -7.63 -2.07
C PHE A 867 4.53 -6.15 -2.14
N GLY A 868 4.63 -5.44 -1.02
CA GLY A 868 5.12 -4.06 -0.99
C GLY A 868 6.61 -3.98 -1.37
N PHE A 869 7.46 -4.79 -0.74
CA PHE A 869 8.89 -4.84 -1.13
C PHE A 869 9.10 -5.35 -2.57
N SER A 870 8.28 -6.29 -3.05
CA SER A 870 8.30 -6.73 -4.46
C SER A 870 7.95 -5.60 -5.44
N SER A 871 7.23 -4.57 -4.99
CA SER A 871 6.85 -3.42 -5.81
C SER A 871 8.01 -2.45 -6.09
N LEU A 872 9.14 -2.56 -5.39
CA LEU A 872 10.37 -1.79 -5.66
C LEU A 872 10.91 -1.98 -7.09
N THR A 873 10.59 -3.10 -7.73
CA THR A 873 10.90 -3.37 -9.15
C THR A 873 10.39 -2.30 -10.11
N ALA A 874 9.32 -1.57 -9.75
CA ALA A 874 8.75 -0.50 -10.57
C ALA A 874 9.73 0.64 -10.89
N ILE A 875 10.77 0.84 -10.07
CA ILE A 875 11.82 1.84 -10.30
C ILE A 875 12.55 1.59 -11.63
N THR A 876 12.68 0.33 -12.05
CA THR A 876 13.38 -0.06 -13.28
C THR A 876 12.66 0.38 -14.56
N ILE A 877 11.33 0.53 -14.51
CA ILE A 877 10.47 0.79 -15.67
C ILE A 877 10.83 2.12 -16.35
N PHE A 878 10.91 3.19 -15.56
CA PHE A 878 11.17 4.54 -16.08
C PHE A 878 12.65 4.89 -16.09
N SER A 879 13.46 4.40 -15.14
CA SER A 879 14.90 4.73 -15.09
C SER A 879 15.67 4.25 -16.33
N GLN A 880 15.35 3.08 -16.87
CA GLN A 880 16.02 2.54 -18.07
C GLN A 880 15.61 3.27 -19.36
N GLU A 881 14.35 3.68 -19.50
CA GLU A 881 13.83 4.33 -20.72
C GLU A 881 13.77 5.88 -20.63
N ARG A 882 14.16 6.49 -19.49
CA ARG A 882 14.12 7.95 -19.22
C ARG A 882 14.75 8.79 -20.33
N ILE A 883 15.94 8.41 -20.79
CA ILE A 883 16.70 9.17 -21.80
C ILE A 883 16.04 9.04 -23.18
N ILE A 884 15.56 7.85 -23.54
CA ILE A 884 14.80 7.60 -24.77
C ILE A 884 13.53 8.43 -24.78
N PHE A 885 12.77 8.45 -23.68
CA PHE A 885 11.57 9.28 -23.53
C PHE A 885 11.87 10.78 -23.69
N ILE A 886 12.93 11.29 -23.06
CA ILE A 886 13.30 12.72 -23.15
C ILE A 886 13.62 13.10 -24.60
N ARG A 887 14.40 12.29 -25.33
CA ARG A 887 14.76 12.54 -26.74
C ARG A 887 13.58 12.40 -27.70
N GLU A 888 12.80 11.32 -27.59
CA GLU A 888 11.60 11.12 -28.42
C GLU A 888 10.55 12.21 -28.15
N ARG A 889 10.50 12.76 -26.93
CA ARG A 889 9.67 13.92 -26.59
C ARG A 889 10.18 15.22 -27.20
N SER A 890 11.49 15.52 -27.17
CA SER A 890 12.00 16.76 -27.77
C SER A 890 11.95 16.75 -29.31
N ASN A 891 12.13 15.59 -29.95
CA ASN A 891 11.84 15.38 -31.37
C ASN A 891 10.35 15.18 -31.69
N ASN A 892 9.44 15.33 -30.71
CA ASN A 892 7.98 15.32 -30.86
C ASN A 892 7.39 14.05 -31.53
N TYR A 893 7.86 12.85 -31.14
CA TYR A 893 7.38 11.57 -31.65
C TYR A 893 5.94 11.24 -31.20
N TYR A 894 5.57 11.56 -29.95
CA TYR A 894 4.26 11.23 -29.35
C TYR A 894 3.91 12.15 -28.18
N SER A 895 2.66 12.07 -27.72
CA SER A 895 2.22 12.77 -26.49
C SER A 895 2.71 12.05 -25.23
N PRO A 896 3.09 12.77 -24.15
CA PRO A 896 3.51 12.15 -22.89
C PRO A 896 2.47 11.22 -22.26
N ILE A 897 1.17 11.51 -22.43
CA ILE A 897 0.07 10.67 -21.91
C ILE A 897 -0.07 9.36 -22.68
N SER A 898 0.17 9.35 -24.01
CA SER A 898 0.23 8.12 -24.81
C SER A 898 1.29 7.16 -24.25
N TYR A 899 2.47 7.70 -23.94
CA TYR A 899 3.59 6.94 -23.39
C TYR A 899 3.30 6.44 -21.96
N PHE A 900 2.93 7.35 -21.05
CA PHE A 900 2.66 7.01 -19.65
C PHE A 900 1.62 5.90 -19.49
N LEU A 901 0.49 6.01 -20.18
CA LEU A 901 -0.57 4.99 -20.13
C LEU A 901 -0.11 3.67 -20.76
N SER A 902 0.55 3.70 -21.93
CA SER A 902 1.04 2.48 -22.58
C SER A 902 2.03 1.69 -21.71
N LYS A 903 2.87 2.40 -20.94
CA LYS A 903 3.87 1.77 -20.08
C LYS A 903 3.31 1.29 -18.75
N THR A 904 2.45 2.08 -18.11
CA THR A 904 1.88 1.73 -16.79
C THR A 904 0.87 0.60 -16.89
N ILE A 905 -0.03 0.59 -17.89
CA ILE A 905 -1.04 -0.46 -18.06
C ILE A 905 -0.38 -1.83 -18.33
N LEU A 906 0.72 -1.85 -19.10
CA LEU A 906 1.48 -3.06 -19.41
C LEU A 906 2.45 -3.52 -18.31
N ASP A 907 2.65 -2.76 -17.24
CA ASP A 907 3.24 -3.27 -15.99
C ASP A 907 2.14 -3.77 -15.04
N ILE A 908 1.07 -2.98 -14.87
CA ILE A 908 -0.06 -3.26 -13.99
C ILE A 908 -0.68 -4.63 -14.26
N LEU A 909 -1.03 -4.93 -15.51
CA LEU A 909 -1.70 -6.18 -15.86
C LEU A 909 -0.85 -7.43 -15.54
N PRO A 910 0.37 -7.60 -16.08
CA PRO A 910 1.18 -8.78 -15.81
C PRO A 910 1.84 -8.77 -14.42
N LEU A 911 2.34 -7.64 -13.90
CA LEU A 911 3.17 -7.65 -12.68
C LEU A 911 2.44 -7.27 -11.39
N ARG A 912 1.27 -6.60 -11.46
CA ARG A 912 0.55 -6.10 -10.26
C ARG A 912 -0.79 -6.77 -10.01
N ILE A 913 -1.45 -7.28 -11.07
CA ILE A 913 -2.74 -7.97 -10.96
C ILE A 913 -2.56 -9.50 -10.91
N LEU A 914 -1.77 -10.09 -11.83
CA LEU A 914 -1.63 -11.54 -11.88
C LEU A 914 -0.92 -12.18 -10.65
N PRO A 915 0.20 -11.66 -10.12
CA PRO A 915 0.90 -12.35 -9.01
C PRO A 915 0.08 -12.41 -7.71
N PRO A 916 -0.65 -11.34 -7.27
CA PRO A 916 -1.57 -11.45 -6.14
C PRO A 916 -2.75 -12.39 -6.39
N PHE A 917 -3.30 -12.41 -7.60
CA PHE A 917 -4.38 -13.34 -7.97
C PHE A 917 -3.93 -14.80 -7.90
N ILE A 918 -2.75 -15.11 -8.43
CA ILE A 918 -2.13 -16.45 -8.38
C ILE A 918 -1.93 -16.89 -6.93
N LEU A 919 -1.32 -16.04 -6.09
CA LEU A 919 -1.12 -16.33 -4.68
C LEU A 919 -2.45 -16.57 -3.96
N ALA A 920 -3.45 -15.72 -4.19
CA ALA A 920 -4.76 -15.84 -3.56
C ALA A 920 -5.45 -17.17 -3.88
N CYS A 921 -5.46 -17.60 -5.15
CA CYS A 921 -6.12 -18.85 -5.55
C CYS A 921 -5.45 -20.11 -4.98
N ILE A 922 -4.12 -20.07 -4.81
CA ILE A 922 -3.34 -21.17 -4.21
C ILE A 922 -3.53 -21.21 -2.70
N ILE A 923 -3.54 -20.06 -2.02
CA ILE A 923 -3.46 -20.01 -0.55
C ILE A 923 -4.81 -20.07 0.16
N TYR A 924 -5.86 -19.48 -0.41
CA TYR A 924 -7.06 -19.10 0.34
C TYR A 924 -7.76 -20.29 0.99
N TYR A 925 -7.97 -21.37 0.24
CA TYR A 925 -8.68 -22.55 0.72
C TYR A 925 -7.79 -23.51 1.55
N PRO A 926 -6.53 -23.82 1.19
CA PRO A 926 -5.64 -24.62 2.05
C PRO A 926 -5.38 -24.04 3.45
N VAL A 927 -5.41 -22.71 3.60
CA VAL A 927 -5.31 -22.06 4.91
C VAL A 927 -6.57 -22.23 5.77
N GLY A 928 -7.72 -22.57 5.17
CA GLY A 928 -8.99 -22.64 5.91
C GLY A 928 -9.55 -21.25 6.28
N LEU A 929 -9.39 -20.29 5.37
CA LEU A 929 -10.13 -19.03 5.39
C LEU A 929 -11.62 -19.26 5.08
N VAL A 930 -12.48 -18.26 5.32
CA VAL A 930 -13.95 -18.42 5.16
C VAL A 930 -14.29 -18.81 3.70
N PRO A 931 -14.89 -19.98 3.43
CA PRO A 931 -14.92 -20.61 2.10
C PRO A 931 -15.95 -20.04 1.12
N THR A 932 -16.39 -18.79 1.32
CA THR A 932 -17.46 -18.16 0.55
C THR A 932 -16.93 -17.26 -0.57
N LEU A 933 -17.59 -17.32 -1.73
CA LEU A 933 -17.13 -16.66 -2.96
C LEU A 933 -17.02 -15.13 -2.83
N GLU A 934 -17.88 -14.50 -2.05
CA GLU A 934 -17.85 -13.05 -1.79
C GLU A 934 -16.59 -12.64 -1.01
N GLN A 935 -16.27 -13.36 0.08
CA GLN A 935 -15.07 -13.14 0.90
C GLN A 935 -13.79 -13.43 0.10
N PHE A 936 -13.79 -14.43 -0.79
CA PHE A 936 -12.69 -14.67 -1.71
C PHE A 936 -12.43 -13.48 -2.66
N TRP A 937 -13.47 -12.95 -3.32
CA TRP A 937 -13.29 -11.80 -4.21
C TRP A 937 -12.91 -10.51 -3.48
N LYS A 938 -13.40 -10.31 -2.25
CA LYS A 938 -12.97 -9.22 -1.36
C LYS A 938 -11.49 -9.34 -0.98
N PHE A 939 -11.02 -10.55 -0.65
CA PHE A 939 -9.61 -10.84 -0.35
C PHE A 939 -8.71 -10.53 -1.56
N VAL A 940 -9.09 -11.01 -2.76
CA VAL A 940 -8.41 -10.71 -4.03
C VAL A 940 -8.39 -9.21 -4.32
N LEU A 941 -9.52 -8.51 -4.13
CA LEU A 941 -9.65 -7.08 -4.35
C LEU A 941 -8.69 -6.26 -3.47
N VAL A 942 -8.61 -6.56 -2.17
CA VAL A 942 -7.71 -5.84 -1.25
C VAL A 942 -6.24 -6.11 -1.58
N LEU A 943 -5.87 -7.36 -1.91
CA LEU A 943 -4.49 -7.68 -2.32
C LEU A 943 -4.06 -6.98 -3.62
N ILE A 944 -4.95 -6.92 -4.62
CA ILE A 944 -4.68 -6.19 -5.88
C ILE A 944 -4.62 -4.68 -5.61
N GLY A 945 -5.58 -4.13 -4.86
CA GLY A 945 -5.62 -2.70 -4.50
C GLY A 945 -4.36 -2.24 -3.77
N PHE A 946 -3.90 -3.04 -2.80
CA PHE A 946 -2.63 -2.81 -2.10
C PHE A 946 -1.41 -2.83 -3.05
N ASN A 947 -1.33 -3.80 -3.97
CA ASN A 947 -0.21 -3.90 -4.92
C ASN A 947 -0.20 -2.70 -5.90
N LEU A 948 -1.38 -2.27 -6.37
CA LEU A 948 -1.55 -1.08 -7.21
C LEU A 948 -1.12 0.20 -6.49
N VAL A 949 -1.50 0.38 -5.21
CA VAL A 949 -1.06 1.52 -4.39
C VAL A 949 0.46 1.53 -4.27
N SER A 950 1.06 0.42 -3.84
CA SER A 950 2.52 0.32 -3.65
C SER A 950 3.28 0.61 -4.96
N PHE A 951 2.81 0.04 -6.08
CA PHE A 951 3.30 0.37 -7.43
C PHE A 951 3.23 1.86 -7.73
N SER A 952 2.07 2.52 -7.52
CA SER A 952 1.89 3.93 -7.88
C SER A 952 2.78 4.88 -7.08
N LEU A 953 3.01 4.60 -5.79
CA LEU A 953 3.90 5.35 -4.92
C LEU A 953 5.36 5.18 -5.33
N ILE A 954 5.79 3.97 -5.65
CA ILE A 954 7.18 3.67 -6.06
C ILE A 954 7.45 4.21 -7.47
N LEU A 955 6.46 4.15 -8.37
CA LEU A 955 6.49 4.78 -9.68
C LEU A 955 6.72 6.30 -9.56
N PHE A 956 5.99 6.97 -8.67
CA PHE A 956 6.15 8.41 -8.40
C PHE A 956 7.57 8.75 -7.93
N ILE A 957 8.14 7.96 -7.00
CA ILE A 957 9.52 8.10 -6.52
C ILE A 957 10.52 7.97 -7.69
N SER A 958 10.32 7.00 -8.60
CA SER A 958 11.19 6.76 -9.77
C SER A 958 11.20 7.87 -10.82
N LEU A 959 10.20 8.76 -10.80
CA LEU A 959 10.12 9.91 -11.70
C LEU A 959 10.84 11.14 -11.11
N ILE A 960 10.74 11.34 -9.79
CA ILE A 960 11.44 12.40 -9.05
C ILE A 960 12.94 12.13 -8.98
N LEU A 961 13.35 10.92 -8.60
CA LEU A 961 14.75 10.57 -8.36
C LEU A 961 15.37 9.97 -9.62
N GLU A 962 16.45 10.61 -10.11
CA GLU A 962 17.12 10.18 -11.34
C GLU A 962 18.06 8.99 -11.12
N ASP A 963 18.59 8.83 -9.90
CA ASP A 963 19.45 7.72 -9.52
C ASP A 963 18.65 6.54 -8.94
N VAL A 964 18.91 5.34 -9.47
CA VAL A 964 18.20 4.10 -9.11
C VAL A 964 18.53 3.64 -7.69
N GLY A 965 19.76 3.85 -7.21
CA GLY A 965 20.17 3.47 -5.86
C GLY A 965 19.50 4.35 -4.80
N VAL A 966 19.49 5.67 -5.02
CA VAL A 966 18.77 6.62 -4.15
C VAL A 966 17.26 6.37 -4.19
N ALA A 967 16.70 6.10 -5.38
CA ALA A 967 15.28 5.75 -5.51
C ALA A 967 14.91 4.48 -4.75
N ASN A 968 15.74 3.43 -4.82
CA ASN A 968 15.51 2.18 -4.11
C ASN A 968 15.62 2.33 -2.59
N LEU A 969 16.58 3.12 -2.10
CA LEU A 969 16.73 3.46 -0.69
C LEU A 969 15.48 4.19 -0.16
N VAL A 970 15.05 5.25 -0.85
CA VAL A 970 13.89 6.06 -0.46
C VAL A 970 12.59 5.24 -0.52
N GLY A 971 12.39 4.45 -1.58
CA GLY A 971 11.24 3.55 -1.72
C GLY A 971 11.20 2.49 -0.61
N SER A 972 12.34 1.90 -0.25
CA SER A 972 12.45 0.91 0.82
C SER A 972 12.11 1.51 2.19
N LEU A 973 12.63 2.71 2.48
CA LEU A 973 12.36 3.42 3.75
C LEU A 973 10.88 3.81 3.88
N ILE A 974 10.24 4.32 2.82
CA ILE A 974 8.81 4.67 2.85
C ILE A 974 7.95 3.41 2.98
N THR A 975 8.31 2.31 2.32
CA THR A 975 7.61 1.02 2.45
C THR A 975 7.70 0.48 3.89
N LEU A 976 8.90 0.49 4.48
CA LEU A 976 9.13 0.09 5.87
C LEU A 976 8.38 0.97 6.88
N PHE A 977 8.30 2.28 6.64
CA PHE A 977 7.53 3.20 7.48
C PHE A 977 6.02 2.90 7.45
N ASN A 978 5.43 2.65 6.28
CA ASN A 978 4.02 2.27 6.19
C ASN A 978 3.76 0.90 6.87
N LEU A 979 4.68 -0.07 6.71
CA LEU A 979 4.61 -1.39 7.36
C LEU A 979 4.61 -1.29 8.90
N LEU A 980 5.39 -0.37 9.48
CA LEU A 980 5.38 -0.10 10.93
C LEU A 980 3.98 0.33 11.41
N PHE A 981 3.32 1.20 10.65
CA PHE A 981 1.96 1.67 10.91
C PHE A 981 0.89 0.79 10.24
N ALA A 982 1.07 -0.54 10.16
CA ALA A 982 0.02 -1.46 9.69
C ALA A 982 -1.10 -1.72 10.73
N GLY A 983 -0.87 -1.36 12.01
CA GLY A 983 -1.78 -1.63 13.15
C GLY A 983 -1.40 -2.86 13.98
N LEU A 984 -0.72 -3.85 13.40
CA LEU A 984 -0.24 -5.04 14.14
C LEU A 984 0.92 -4.73 15.11
N LEU A 985 1.86 -3.89 14.68
CA LEU A 985 3.06 -3.53 15.45
C LEU A 985 2.83 -2.35 16.42
N VAL A 986 1.83 -1.52 16.12
CA VAL A 986 1.50 -0.28 16.85
C VAL A 986 -0.01 -0.15 16.92
N ASN A 987 -0.59 -0.36 18.11
CA ASN A 987 -2.04 -0.25 18.35
C ASN A 987 -2.45 1.23 18.42
N ARG A 988 -3.59 1.56 17.77
CA ARG A 988 -4.19 2.90 17.67
C ARG A 988 -4.42 3.59 19.01
N GLU A 989 -4.87 2.87 20.03
CA GLU A 989 -5.21 3.43 21.36
C GLU A 989 -3.98 3.85 22.18
N LYS A 990 -2.79 3.35 21.82
CA LYS A 990 -1.53 3.65 22.53
C LYS A 990 -0.75 4.81 21.91
N LEU A 991 -1.26 5.40 20.82
CA LEU A 991 -0.63 6.56 20.19
C LEU A 991 -1.11 7.88 20.81
N PRO A 992 -0.22 8.87 21.02
CA PRO A 992 -0.62 10.24 21.29
C PRO A 992 -1.58 10.77 20.22
N TYR A 993 -2.58 11.56 20.64
CA TYR A 993 -3.60 12.14 19.75
C TYR A 993 -3.01 12.82 18.50
N GLY A 994 -1.87 13.50 18.65
CA GLY A 994 -1.16 14.17 17.55
C GLY A 994 -0.42 13.28 16.54
N THR A 995 -0.39 11.95 16.72
CA THR A 995 0.28 11.00 15.79
C THR A 995 -0.64 9.90 15.25
N ALA A 996 -1.88 9.77 15.74
CA ALA A 996 -2.81 8.72 15.31
C ALA A 996 -3.09 8.71 13.79
N TRP A 997 -3.06 9.88 13.14
CA TRP A 997 -3.25 10.05 11.69
C TRP A 997 -2.22 9.31 10.82
N LEU A 998 -1.07 8.89 11.39
CA LEU A 998 -0.07 8.09 10.67
C LEU A 998 -0.59 6.67 10.34
N LEU A 999 -1.54 6.14 11.13
CA LEU A 999 -2.25 4.91 10.80
C LEU A 999 -3.21 5.13 9.63
N ASP A 1000 -4.01 6.20 9.66
CA ASP A 1000 -5.03 6.47 8.63
C ASP A 1000 -4.43 6.80 7.24
N ILE A 1001 -3.18 7.32 7.21
CA ILE A 1001 -2.40 7.49 5.96
C ILE A 1001 -1.76 6.18 5.47
N SER A 1002 -1.52 5.21 6.37
CA SER A 1002 -0.83 3.98 5.99
C SER A 1002 -1.71 3.09 5.11
N TYR A 1003 -1.32 2.94 3.85
CA TYR A 1003 -2.00 2.01 2.93
C TYR A 1003 -1.82 0.54 3.34
N TYR A 1004 -0.82 0.25 4.18
CA TYR A 1004 -0.69 -1.04 4.85
C TYR A 1004 -1.76 -1.23 5.94
N HIS A 1005 -2.15 -0.18 6.68
CA HIS A 1005 -3.22 -0.26 7.67
C HIS A 1005 -4.57 -0.56 7.01
N ALA A 1006 -4.94 0.22 5.98
CA ALA A 1006 -6.18 0.03 5.23
C ALA A 1006 -6.25 -1.38 4.60
N ALA A 1007 -5.15 -1.88 4.02
CA ALA A 1007 -5.11 -3.23 3.48
C ALA A 1007 -5.20 -4.31 4.58
N PHE A 1008 -4.58 -4.11 5.74
CA PHE A 1008 -4.57 -5.08 6.84
C PHE A 1008 -5.91 -5.12 7.59
N GLU A 1009 -6.51 -3.96 7.89
CA GLU A 1009 -7.87 -3.85 8.45
C GLU A 1009 -8.89 -4.46 7.47
N GLY A 1010 -8.82 -4.12 6.18
CA GLY A 1010 -9.68 -4.69 5.14
C GLY A 1010 -9.60 -6.22 5.02
N LEU A 1011 -8.39 -6.82 5.07
CA LEU A 1011 -8.23 -8.27 5.07
C LEU A 1011 -8.79 -8.94 6.35
N LEU A 1012 -8.53 -8.36 7.53
CA LEU A 1012 -9.01 -8.90 8.79
C LEU A 1012 -10.52 -8.78 8.96
N VAL A 1013 -11.13 -7.64 8.60
CA VAL A 1013 -12.58 -7.44 8.66
C VAL A 1013 -13.32 -8.35 7.66
N ASN A 1014 -12.71 -8.67 6.52
CA ASN A 1014 -13.28 -9.60 5.55
C ASN A 1014 -13.35 -11.06 6.05
N GLU A 1015 -12.27 -11.53 6.69
CA GLU A 1015 -12.16 -12.90 7.20
C GLU A 1015 -12.87 -13.09 8.55
N VAL A 1016 -12.65 -12.16 9.50
CA VAL A 1016 -12.86 -12.42 10.93
C VAL A 1016 -14.18 -11.88 11.47
N ARG A 1017 -14.82 -10.91 10.81
CA ARG A 1017 -16.04 -10.23 11.28
C ARG A 1017 -17.20 -11.17 11.67
N TYR A 1018 -17.29 -12.34 11.05
CA TYR A 1018 -18.38 -13.31 11.24
C TYR A 1018 -17.93 -14.61 11.93
N LEU A 1019 -16.72 -14.64 12.52
CA LEU A 1019 -16.21 -15.80 13.24
C LEU A 1019 -16.42 -15.67 14.75
N THR A 1020 -16.75 -16.77 15.42
CA THR A 1020 -16.55 -16.94 16.86
C THR A 1020 -15.24 -17.69 17.10
N LEU A 1021 -14.41 -17.22 18.03
CA LEU A 1021 -13.27 -17.99 18.53
C LEU A 1021 -13.70 -18.85 19.70
N LYS A 1022 -13.19 -20.08 19.76
CA LYS A 1022 -13.35 -21.00 20.90
C LYS A 1022 -12.07 -20.98 21.72
N ASP A 1023 -12.18 -20.59 22.98
CA ASP A 1023 -11.08 -20.55 23.94
C ASP A 1023 -11.38 -21.51 25.11
N ARG A 1024 -10.45 -22.42 25.41
CA ARG A 1024 -10.62 -23.42 26.48
C ARG A 1024 -9.96 -22.96 27.75
N ARG A 1025 -10.76 -22.47 28.70
CA ARG A 1025 -10.31 -22.13 30.06
C ARG A 1025 -11.12 -22.90 31.10
N TYR A 1026 -10.43 -23.39 32.13
CA TYR A 1026 -11.03 -24.09 33.27
C TYR A 1026 -11.92 -25.30 32.93
N GLY A 1027 -11.73 -25.91 31.74
CA GLY A 1027 -12.53 -27.04 31.25
C GLY A 1027 -13.78 -26.67 30.44
N VAL A 1028 -14.05 -25.37 30.24
CA VAL A 1028 -15.20 -24.87 29.47
C VAL A 1028 -14.74 -24.30 28.13
N ASP A 1029 -15.49 -24.58 27.07
CA ASP A 1029 -15.35 -23.92 25.76
C ASP A 1029 -16.06 -22.55 25.81
N ILE A 1030 -15.28 -21.47 25.91
CA ILE A 1030 -15.78 -20.08 25.87
C ILE A 1030 -15.80 -19.63 24.42
N GLU A 1031 -16.98 -19.27 23.90
CA GLU A 1031 -17.12 -18.72 22.54
C GLU A 1031 -17.14 -17.19 22.57
N VAL A 1032 -16.12 -16.56 21.99
CA VAL A 1032 -15.95 -15.10 21.94
C VAL A 1032 -16.20 -14.59 20.51
N PRO A 1033 -17.12 -13.63 20.29
CA PRO A 1033 -17.27 -12.96 19.00
C PRO A 1033 -15.98 -12.25 18.59
N SER A 1034 -15.43 -12.60 17.42
CA SER A 1034 -14.12 -12.06 17.01
C SER A 1034 -14.16 -10.56 16.68
N ALA A 1035 -15.35 -9.98 16.49
CA ALA A 1035 -15.56 -8.54 16.39
C ALA A 1035 -15.07 -7.78 17.65
N SER A 1036 -15.29 -8.34 18.85
CA SER A 1036 -14.82 -7.75 20.11
C SER A 1036 -13.28 -7.77 20.23
N ILE A 1037 -12.66 -8.78 19.62
CA ILE A 1037 -11.20 -8.93 19.55
C ILE A 1037 -10.61 -7.94 18.52
N LEU A 1038 -11.27 -7.74 17.37
CA LEU A 1038 -10.90 -6.70 16.40
C LEU A 1038 -10.83 -5.31 17.07
N SER A 1039 -11.85 -4.94 17.86
CA SER A 1039 -11.82 -3.67 18.62
C SER A 1039 -10.70 -3.60 19.66
N LEU A 1040 -10.35 -4.71 20.33
CA LEU A 1040 -9.24 -4.74 21.30
C LEU A 1040 -7.86 -4.45 20.66
N PHE A 1041 -7.69 -4.79 19.38
CA PHE A 1041 -6.51 -4.44 18.59
C PHE A 1041 -6.59 -3.04 17.95
N GLY A 1042 -7.66 -2.29 18.19
CA GLY A 1042 -7.90 -0.95 17.64
C GLY A 1042 -8.49 -0.95 16.22
N PHE A 1043 -9.00 -2.08 15.74
CA PHE A 1043 -9.62 -2.21 14.41
C PHE A 1043 -11.15 -2.06 14.44
N ARG A 1044 -11.70 -1.57 13.33
CA ARG A 1044 -13.11 -1.23 13.14
C ARG A 1044 -13.83 -2.33 12.37
N ALA A 1045 -14.67 -3.12 13.04
CA ALA A 1045 -15.39 -4.26 12.45
C ALA A 1045 -16.34 -3.93 11.26
N THR A 1046 -16.50 -2.65 10.89
CA THR A 1046 -17.33 -2.17 9.77
C THR A 1046 -16.53 -1.50 8.63
N ALA A 1047 -15.21 -1.29 8.76
CA ALA A 1047 -14.43 -0.38 7.91
C ALA A 1047 -14.16 -0.81 6.45
N PHE A 1048 -14.42 -2.09 6.11
CA PHE A 1048 -14.01 -2.71 4.85
C PHE A 1048 -14.20 -1.85 3.57
N TRP A 1049 -15.41 -1.32 3.35
CA TRP A 1049 -15.67 -0.47 2.18
C TRP A 1049 -15.23 0.98 2.42
N TYR A 1050 -15.56 1.53 3.59
CA TYR A 1050 -15.19 2.88 4.01
C TYR A 1050 -14.65 2.87 5.45
N PRO A 1051 -13.42 3.36 5.70
CA PRO A 1051 -12.55 4.02 4.72
C PRO A 1051 -11.71 3.09 3.84
N ASP A 1052 -11.51 1.80 4.17
CA ASP A 1052 -10.32 1.05 3.74
C ASP A 1052 -10.14 0.90 2.23
N VAL A 1053 -11.07 0.23 1.54
CA VAL A 1053 -11.00 0.03 0.08
C VAL A 1053 -11.06 1.36 -0.68
N ILE A 1054 -11.81 2.34 -0.18
CA ILE A 1054 -11.89 3.69 -0.76
C ILE A 1054 -10.54 4.44 -0.61
N ASN A 1055 -9.85 4.30 0.53
CA ASN A 1055 -8.55 4.90 0.78
C ASN A 1055 -7.49 4.31 -0.17
N LEU A 1056 -7.48 2.98 -0.35
CA LEU A 1056 -6.61 2.32 -1.34
C LEU A 1056 -6.86 2.87 -2.77
N ALA A 1057 -8.12 3.00 -3.20
CA ALA A 1057 -8.45 3.56 -4.51
C ALA A 1057 -8.06 5.05 -4.63
N PHE A 1058 -8.24 5.85 -3.58
CA PHE A 1058 -7.89 7.26 -3.53
C PHE A 1058 -6.38 7.50 -3.58
N VAL A 1059 -5.60 6.75 -2.80
CA VAL A 1059 -4.13 6.84 -2.78
C VAL A 1059 -3.55 6.41 -4.13
N PHE A 1060 -4.05 5.31 -4.72
CA PHE A 1060 -3.64 4.86 -6.06
C PHE A 1060 -3.89 5.92 -7.14
N THR A 1061 -5.12 6.44 -7.22
CA THR A 1061 -5.48 7.45 -8.23
C THR A 1061 -4.69 8.75 -8.03
N THR A 1062 -4.47 9.17 -6.78
CA THR A 1062 -3.65 10.35 -6.44
C THR A 1062 -2.19 10.19 -6.90
N PHE A 1063 -1.51 9.10 -6.55
CA PHE A 1063 -0.11 8.91 -6.95
C PHE A 1063 0.06 8.64 -8.46
N MET A 1064 -0.92 8.02 -9.13
CA MET A 1064 -0.92 7.88 -10.58
C MET A 1064 -1.06 9.24 -11.30
N PHE A 1065 -1.95 10.11 -10.82
CA PHE A 1065 -2.09 11.47 -11.35
C PHE A 1065 -0.85 12.32 -11.08
N LEU A 1066 -0.30 12.25 -9.85
CA LEU A 1066 0.90 13.00 -9.48
C LEU A 1066 2.15 12.51 -10.24
N SER A 1067 2.26 11.20 -10.51
CA SER A 1067 3.27 10.63 -11.41
C SER A 1067 3.17 11.20 -12.83
N PHE A 1068 1.96 11.27 -13.38
CA PHE A 1068 1.74 11.87 -14.69
C PHE A 1068 2.12 13.37 -14.73
N LEU A 1069 1.77 14.14 -13.69
CA LEU A 1069 2.21 15.53 -13.57
C LEU A 1069 3.75 15.65 -13.50
N THR A 1070 4.42 14.84 -12.69
CA THR A 1070 5.90 14.86 -12.61
C THR A 1070 6.53 14.51 -13.96
N LEU A 1071 5.99 13.54 -14.71
CA LEU A 1071 6.43 13.24 -16.08
C LEU A 1071 6.24 14.45 -17.01
N VAL A 1072 5.07 15.11 -16.97
CA VAL A 1072 4.77 16.25 -17.85
C VAL A 1072 5.62 17.48 -17.53
N TYR A 1073 5.82 17.81 -16.25
CA TYR A 1073 6.46 19.07 -15.85
C TYR A 1073 7.96 18.94 -15.54
N PHE A 1074 8.39 17.90 -14.80
CA PHE A 1074 9.78 17.75 -14.34
C PHE A 1074 10.65 16.93 -15.29
N VAL A 1075 10.12 15.86 -15.90
CA VAL A 1075 10.87 14.99 -16.85
C VAL A 1075 10.88 15.62 -18.25
N LYS A 1076 11.52 16.79 -18.34
CA LYS A 1076 11.82 17.52 -19.57
C LYS A 1076 13.33 17.60 -19.77
N GLU A 1077 13.74 17.78 -21.02
CA GLU A 1077 15.11 18.12 -21.38
C GLU A 1077 15.54 19.44 -20.72
N ARG A 1078 16.63 19.41 -19.94
CA ARG A 1078 17.28 20.61 -19.35
C ARG A 1078 18.62 20.78 -20.08
N ARG A 1079 18.74 21.83 -20.92
CA ARG A 1079 19.81 22.09 -21.89
C ARG A 1079 20.19 23.57 -21.98
#